data_AF-A0A2T6DVZ4-F1
#
_entry.id   AF-A0A2T6DVZ4-F1
#
_cell.length_a   1.000
_cell.length_b   1.000
_cell.length_c   1.000
_cell.angle_alpha   90.00
_cell.angle_beta   90.00
_cell.angle_gamma   90.00
#
_symmetry.space_group_name_H-M   'P 1'
#
loop_
_entity.id
_entity.type
_entity.pdbx_description
1 polymer ?
#
loop_
_entity_poly.entity_id
_entity_poly.type
_entity_poly.pdbx_seq_one_letter_code
_entity_poly.pdbx_strand_id
1 'polypeptide(L)'
;MTHLPGPRILAALLAPPATVARPSHAFPPLAKPMNPLVSSRRRYALSAGLFLAAAQLLAAQAGPITFEGAEPLDWAAKMADSQIARSRDFLQYNPKGKARWDYAAGLFTLSLIKLSDQIDRPDYVRYADAAIGSFVDPNGAIQGYKVDEYNIDNINPGKTVLALYSHTGDDRYRKAAALLRSQLDRHPRTSGGGLWHKQRYPHQMWLDGLYMGAPFYAEYALRFDQPNAFNDVAKQFELIAKAAYEPKTGLYYHGWDESKEQTWANKATGTSPNFWSRGIGWFGMALVDTLDFLPINHPSRPALIATLNQAAAGIAKYQDPKTGLWYQVTDQGARAGNYFEATASCMFVYTLAKGVNLGYLSAEYRPVIEKGFAGILRDLVSRGADGKLNLNQCCKVAGLGYGRDGSYEYYLKEPVIANDLKGVGPFILACIEMDRLVNPPGWDRVPRILQQIHEPRFPNRDFPITDFGAPTDGKGDCTVAINKAIEACNAAGGGRVVVSAGQWHTGAIRLRSNVNLHLSEGATLLFSTDPAQYLPAVLTKWEGIDCYNYAPFIYAFEQENIAITGKGTLDGQSSYENWWGWVKKSQTQKANPSLQRGSREKLHAQLNASAPISDRVYGAGHYLRPNFIQPYRCRNVLIEGVRIVRSPMWEIHPVFCTNVIVRGLDIFSHGPNNDGCDPESSRNVLIENCTFDTGDDCIAIKSGRNNDGRRWLMPSENLVIRGCTMKDGHGGTVVGSEISGSCRNVFTEDCRMDSPNLDRALRLKTNAVRGGILENVFMRNVEIGRVAEAILTIDFKYEEGESGSHYPIVRNIVMENVTSKSAPRVLSIIGYAKSPIRDVKLINCTFSGVEGDDRIQHVEGLQRLNVKIDRK
;
A
#
# COMPACT_ATOMS: atom_id res chain seq x y z
N MET A 1 -38.81 -35.80 42.35
CA MET A 1 -40.13 -36.29 41.92
C MET A 1 -41.19 -35.26 42.29
N THR A 2 -42.07 -34.95 41.34
CA THR A 2 -43.51 -34.62 41.50
C THR A 2 -43.98 -33.39 42.32
N HIS A 3 -44.54 -32.43 41.56
CA HIS A 3 -45.82 -31.68 41.73
C HIS A 3 -46.11 -30.75 42.95
N LEU A 4 -46.28 -29.44 42.63
CA LEU A 4 -47.33 -28.40 42.95
C LEU A 4 -48.22 -28.53 44.22
N PRO A 5 -48.92 -27.47 44.77
CA PRO A 5 -49.16 -26.07 44.33
C PRO A 5 -49.09 -24.99 45.47
N GLY A 6 -49.43 -23.71 45.19
CA GLY A 6 -49.55 -22.60 46.18
C GLY A 6 -50.84 -22.61 47.03
N PRO A 7 -50.98 -21.72 48.04
CA PRO A 7 -51.91 -20.56 47.94
C PRO A 7 -51.48 -19.29 48.76
N ARG A 8 -52.45 -18.42 49.07
CA ARG A 8 -52.41 -16.93 49.19
C ARG A 8 -52.96 -16.44 50.56
N ILE A 9 -52.46 -15.28 51.05
CA ILE A 9 -53.11 -14.19 51.86
C ILE A 9 -53.26 -14.31 53.43
N LEU A 10 -52.81 -13.30 54.25
CA LEU A 10 -53.58 -12.14 54.84
C LEU A 10 -52.85 -11.33 55.97
N ALA A 11 -52.86 -9.97 55.85
CA ALA A 11 -52.93 -8.80 56.79
C ALA A 11 -52.10 -8.70 58.12
N ALA A 12 -51.78 -7.55 58.75
CA ALA A 12 -52.23 -6.13 58.76
C ALA A 12 -51.16 -5.22 59.50
N LEU A 13 -50.89 -3.92 59.20
CA LEU A 13 -51.52 -2.62 59.60
C LEU A 13 -50.57 -1.68 60.42
N LEU A 14 -50.38 -0.43 59.94
CA LEU A 14 -50.38 0.90 60.64
C LEU A 14 -49.31 1.92 60.14
N ALA A 15 -49.73 3.19 60.04
CA ALA A 15 -49.02 4.42 59.64
C ALA A 15 -49.33 5.55 60.69
N PRO A 16 -49.02 6.86 60.54
CA PRO A 16 -47.94 7.69 59.91
C PRO A 16 -47.37 8.70 61.00
N PRO A 17 -46.92 10.00 60.79
CA PRO A 17 -46.72 10.87 59.60
C PRO A 17 -45.51 11.87 59.55
N ALA A 18 -45.32 12.52 58.37
CA ALA A 18 -45.02 13.96 58.03
C ALA A 18 -43.84 14.75 58.69
N THR A 19 -43.18 15.82 58.18
CA THR A 19 -42.98 16.59 56.90
C THR A 19 -41.97 17.75 57.20
N VAL A 20 -41.40 18.40 56.14
CA VAL A 20 -41.03 19.86 56.01
C VAL A 20 -39.54 20.37 56.11
N ALA A 21 -39.13 21.04 55.00
CA ALA A 21 -38.29 22.24 54.75
C ALA A 21 -36.74 22.33 54.83
N ARG A 22 -36.21 23.03 53.79
CA ARG A 22 -34.91 23.77 53.63
C ARG A 22 -34.89 25.06 54.53
N PRO A 23 -33.91 26.01 54.54
CA PRO A 23 -32.73 26.25 53.65
C PRO A 23 -31.43 26.88 54.29
N SER A 24 -30.46 27.20 53.42
CA SER A 24 -29.67 28.46 53.35
C SER A 24 -28.22 28.59 53.89
N HIS A 25 -27.37 29.03 52.96
CA HIS A 25 -26.25 29.99 53.00
C HIS A 25 -25.08 29.88 54.00
N ALA A 26 -23.83 29.79 53.48
CA ALA A 26 -22.89 30.93 53.38
C ALA A 26 -21.47 30.50 52.88
N PHE A 27 -20.83 31.39 52.10
CA PHE A 27 -19.49 31.33 51.47
C PHE A 27 -18.35 31.82 52.44
N PRO A 28 -17.09 32.10 52.01
CA PRO A 28 -15.83 31.33 52.12
C PRO A 28 -14.79 32.18 52.95
N PRO A 29 -13.50 32.40 52.58
CA PRO A 29 -12.38 31.65 51.96
C PRO A 29 -11.13 31.63 52.91
N LEU A 30 -9.93 31.08 52.62
CA LEU A 30 -8.82 31.66 51.83
C LEU A 30 -7.49 30.91 52.15
N ALA A 31 -6.55 30.97 51.20
CA ALA A 31 -5.09 30.95 51.33
C ALA A 31 -4.30 29.61 51.49
N LYS A 32 -3.49 29.33 50.46
CA LYS A 32 -2.18 28.64 50.48
C LYS A 32 -1.11 29.56 51.13
N PRO A 33 0.09 29.12 51.60
CA PRO A 33 0.99 28.21 50.88
C PRO A 33 1.97 27.32 51.72
N MET A 34 2.86 26.64 50.97
CA MET A 34 4.17 26.05 51.33
C MET A 34 4.27 24.56 51.68
N ASN A 35 5.06 23.87 50.84
CA ASN A 35 5.79 22.60 51.06
C ASN A 35 6.98 22.85 52.03
N PRO A 36 7.64 21.85 52.68
CA PRO A 36 8.19 20.69 51.95
C PRO A 36 8.43 19.34 52.72
N LEU A 37 8.91 18.35 51.95
CA LEU A 37 9.73 17.16 52.30
C LEU A 37 9.08 15.83 52.82
N VAL A 38 9.17 14.82 51.92
CA VAL A 38 9.75 13.46 52.09
C VAL A 38 9.17 12.50 53.16
N SER A 39 8.48 11.44 52.71
CA SER A 39 9.03 10.06 52.69
C SER A 39 7.95 8.98 52.40
N SER A 40 8.41 7.88 51.80
CA SER A 40 7.79 6.54 51.75
C SER A 40 6.66 6.26 50.73
N ARG A 41 7.06 5.85 49.51
CA ARG A 41 6.29 4.90 48.68
C ARG A 41 7.20 3.88 47.99
N ARG A 42 7.69 2.90 48.75
CA ARG A 42 8.10 1.58 48.22
C ARG A 42 7.03 0.58 48.64
N ARG A 43 6.03 0.31 47.78
CA ARG A 43 5.16 -0.89 47.81
C ARG A 43 4.10 -0.99 46.68
N TYR A 44 4.24 -0.26 45.57
CA TYR A 44 3.29 -0.34 44.43
C TYR A 44 3.94 -0.61 43.07
N ALA A 45 5.22 -1.02 43.02
CA ALA A 45 5.95 -1.21 41.76
C ALA A 45 6.01 -2.66 41.25
N LEU A 46 5.66 -3.67 42.07
CA LEU A 46 5.75 -5.08 41.66
C LEU A 46 4.46 -5.68 41.08
N SER A 47 3.30 -5.08 41.32
CA SER A 47 2.01 -5.61 40.83
C SER A 47 1.60 -5.08 39.44
N ALA A 48 2.16 -3.95 38.99
CA ALA A 48 1.90 -3.41 37.65
C ALA A 48 2.71 -4.12 36.55
N GLY A 49 3.93 -4.59 36.86
CA GLY A 49 4.80 -5.29 35.91
C GLY A 49 4.29 -6.68 35.52
N LEU A 50 3.66 -7.41 36.44
CA LEU A 50 3.07 -8.72 36.18
C LEU A 50 1.78 -8.66 35.36
N PHE A 51 0.98 -7.59 35.50
CA PHE A 51 -0.24 -7.41 34.70
C PHE A 51 0.06 -7.03 33.24
N LEU A 52 1.11 -6.25 32.97
CA LEU A 52 1.52 -5.96 31.59
C LEU A 52 2.16 -7.17 30.90
N ALA A 53 2.98 -7.96 31.60
CA ALA A 53 3.59 -9.17 31.03
C ALA A 53 2.53 -10.26 30.76
N ALA A 54 1.53 -10.41 31.63
CA ALA A 54 0.43 -11.35 31.42
C ALA A 54 -0.50 -10.93 30.27
N ALA A 55 -0.76 -9.62 30.10
CA ALA A 55 -1.54 -9.10 28.97
C ALA A 55 -0.80 -9.25 27.62
N GLN A 56 0.53 -9.14 27.61
CA GLN A 56 1.36 -9.39 26.42
C GLN A 56 1.46 -10.89 26.07
N LEU A 57 1.52 -11.79 27.08
CA LEU A 57 1.45 -13.24 26.82
C LEU A 57 0.07 -13.72 26.37
N LEU A 58 -1.02 -13.07 26.82
CA LEU A 58 -2.39 -13.38 26.37
C LEU A 58 -2.69 -12.85 24.96
N ALA A 59 -2.06 -11.75 24.54
CA ALA A 59 -2.21 -11.22 23.19
C ALA A 59 -1.46 -12.05 22.13
N ALA A 60 -0.37 -12.73 22.50
CA ALA A 60 0.43 -13.56 21.60
C ALA A 60 -0.21 -14.92 21.24
N GLN A 61 -1.41 -15.24 21.76
CA GLN A 61 -2.12 -16.51 21.51
C GLN A 61 -3.50 -16.35 20.87
N ALA A 62 -3.98 -15.13 20.62
CA ALA A 62 -5.24 -14.94 19.91
C ALA A 62 -5.00 -15.13 18.41
N GLY A 63 -5.56 -16.19 17.82
CA GLY A 63 -5.60 -16.34 16.36
C GLY A 63 -6.33 -15.15 15.69
N PRO A 64 -6.28 -15.05 14.36
CA PRO A 64 -6.89 -13.95 13.61
C PRO A 64 -8.38 -13.81 13.98
N ILE A 65 -8.85 -12.57 14.09
CA ILE A 65 -10.25 -12.30 14.44
C ILE A 65 -11.15 -12.75 13.29
N THR A 66 -12.12 -13.61 13.59
CA THR A 66 -13.08 -14.13 12.62
C THR A 66 -14.48 -13.56 12.85
N PHE A 67 -15.24 -13.44 11.77
CA PHE A 67 -16.66 -13.08 11.77
C PHE A 67 -17.44 -14.18 11.08
N GLU A 68 -18.49 -14.71 11.72
CA GLU A 68 -19.29 -15.82 11.17
C GLU A 68 -18.40 -17.03 10.71
N GLY A 69 -17.31 -17.28 11.45
CA GLY A 69 -16.39 -18.41 11.23
C GLY A 69 -15.34 -18.23 10.14
N ALA A 70 -15.10 -17.04 9.60
CA ALA A 70 -14.00 -16.77 8.66
C ALA A 70 -13.40 -15.36 8.83
N GLU A 71 -12.17 -15.16 8.33
CA GLU A 71 -11.53 -13.85 8.33
C GLU A 71 -12.17 -12.89 7.31
N PRO A 72 -12.04 -11.56 7.49
CA PRO A 72 -12.58 -10.61 6.52
C PRO A 72 -12.06 -10.81 5.08
N LEU A 73 -10.76 -11.08 4.87
CA LEU A 73 -10.23 -11.33 3.52
C LEU A 73 -10.75 -12.63 2.89
N ASP A 74 -11.08 -13.65 3.69
CA ASP A 74 -11.73 -14.87 3.19
C ASP A 74 -13.15 -14.59 2.70
N TRP A 75 -13.89 -13.73 3.41
CA TRP A 75 -15.19 -13.26 2.96
C TRP A 75 -15.10 -12.47 1.66
N ALA A 76 -14.09 -11.60 1.54
CA ALA A 76 -13.80 -10.84 0.33
C ALA A 76 -13.55 -11.78 -0.87
N ALA A 77 -12.66 -12.77 -0.70
CA ALA A 77 -12.32 -13.73 -1.75
C ALA A 77 -13.52 -14.58 -2.18
N LYS A 78 -14.28 -15.12 -1.22
CA LYS A 78 -15.49 -15.90 -1.52
C LYS A 78 -16.55 -15.07 -2.25
N MET A 79 -16.74 -13.80 -1.89
CA MET A 79 -17.67 -12.91 -2.59
C MET A 79 -17.17 -12.55 -4.00
N ALA A 80 -15.87 -12.25 -4.14
CA ALA A 80 -15.23 -12.00 -5.42
C ALA A 80 -15.40 -13.18 -6.38
N ASP A 81 -15.04 -14.39 -5.95
CA ASP A 81 -15.19 -15.62 -6.73
C ASP A 81 -16.65 -15.90 -7.10
N SER A 82 -17.57 -15.68 -6.15
CA SER A 82 -19.01 -15.82 -6.39
C SER A 82 -19.51 -14.85 -7.46
N GLN A 83 -19.07 -13.59 -7.40
CA GLN A 83 -19.47 -12.57 -8.38
C GLN A 83 -18.81 -12.79 -9.74
N ILE A 84 -17.53 -13.17 -9.81
CA ILE A 84 -16.84 -13.51 -11.06
C ILE A 84 -17.57 -14.68 -11.74
N ALA A 85 -17.91 -15.73 -10.99
CA ALA A 85 -18.63 -16.88 -11.54
C ALA A 85 -20.05 -16.52 -12.05
N ARG A 86 -20.71 -15.53 -11.42
CA ARG A 86 -22.03 -15.01 -11.83
C ARG A 86 -21.94 -14.08 -13.05
N SER A 87 -20.95 -13.20 -13.07
CA SER A 87 -20.74 -12.20 -14.13
C SER A 87 -20.11 -12.80 -15.39
N ARG A 88 -19.25 -13.80 -15.26
CA ARG A 88 -18.52 -14.43 -16.37
C ARG A 88 -17.88 -13.37 -17.29
N ASP A 89 -18.12 -13.47 -18.59
CA ASP A 89 -17.70 -12.53 -19.62
C ASP A 89 -18.73 -11.41 -19.88
N PHE A 90 -19.84 -11.33 -19.13
CA PHE A 90 -20.90 -10.33 -19.37
C PHE A 90 -20.48 -8.89 -19.10
N LEU A 91 -19.33 -8.67 -18.45
CA LEU A 91 -18.73 -7.35 -18.25
C LEU A 91 -17.72 -6.98 -19.34
N GLN A 92 -17.37 -7.89 -20.25
CA GLN A 92 -16.41 -7.64 -21.32
C GLN A 92 -17.10 -6.95 -22.50
N TYR A 93 -16.42 -5.97 -23.09
CA TYR A 93 -16.88 -5.31 -24.29
C TYR A 93 -16.98 -6.30 -25.45
N ASN A 94 -18.16 -6.34 -26.07
CA ASN A 94 -18.41 -7.04 -27.31
C ASN A 94 -19.34 -6.14 -28.14
N PRO A 95 -19.07 -5.88 -29.43
CA PRO A 95 -19.93 -5.04 -30.28
C PRO A 95 -21.40 -5.50 -30.33
N LYS A 96 -21.65 -6.81 -30.18
CA LYS A 96 -23.00 -7.40 -30.12
C LYS A 96 -23.48 -7.66 -28.68
N GLY A 97 -22.63 -7.35 -27.70
CA GLY A 97 -22.87 -7.57 -26.27
C GLY A 97 -23.64 -6.44 -25.58
N LYS A 98 -24.05 -6.73 -24.35
CA LYS A 98 -24.79 -5.79 -23.48
C LYS A 98 -23.91 -5.03 -22.49
N ALA A 99 -22.64 -5.39 -22.36
CA ALA A 99 -21.69 -4.68 -21.50
C ALA A 99 -21.56 -3.21 -21.92
N ARG A 100 -21.36 -2.33 -20.95
CA ARG A 100 -21.21 -0.88 -21.15
C ARG A 100 -20.09 -0.36 -20.26
N TRP A 101 -19.52 0.77 -20.65
CA TRP A 101 -18.63 1.55 -19.77
C TRP A 101 -19.44 2.07 -18.58
N ASP A 102 -19.36 1.36 -17.46
CA ASP A 102 -20.27 1.51 -16.32
C ASP A 102 -19.50 1.63 -15.00
N TYR A 103 -19.91 2.57 -14.15
CA TYR A 103 -19.22 2.87 -12.90
C TYR A 103 -19.27 1.73 -11.89
N ALA A 104 -20.33 0.91 -11.88
CA ALA A 104 -20.49 -0.18 -10.93
C ALA A 104 -19.61 -1.37 -11.33
N ALA A 105 -19.52 -1.67 -12.63
CA ALA A 105 -18.52 -2.60 -13.16
C ALA A 105 -17.09 -2.11 -12.82
N GLY A 106 -16.81 -0.83 -13.04
CA GLY A 106 -15.52 -0.22 -12.72
C GLY A 106 -15.17 -0.28 -11.23
N LEU A 107 -16.13 -0.09 -10.34
CA LEU A 107 -15.91 -0.21 -8.89
C LEU A 107 -15.67 -1.67 -8.47
N PHE A 108 -16.46 -2.60 -8.99
CA PHE A 108 -16.28 -4.02 -8.69
C PHE A 108 -14.89 -4.50 -9.11
N THR A 109 -14.46 -4.21 -10.33
CA THR A 109 -13.12 -4.62 -10.80
C THR A 109 -11.99 -3.90 -10.05
N LEU A 110 -12.19 -2.65 -9.62
CA LEU A 110 -11.22 -1.97 -8.75
C LEU A 110 -11.06 -2.71 -7.42
N SER A 111 -12.17 -3.17 -6.83
CA SER A 111 -12.13 -3.94 -5.58
C SER A 111 -11.42 -5.29 -5.74
N LEU A 112 -11.51 -5.92 -6.92
CA LEU A 112 -10.78 -7.15 -7.24
C LEU A 112 -9.27 -6.92 -7.32
N ILE A 113 -8.83 -5.84 -7.98
CA ILE A 113 -7.41 -5.47 -8.05
C ILE A 113 -6.88 -5.20 -6.63
N LYS A 114 -7.58 -4.35 -5.87
CA LYS A 114 -7.19 -4.05 -4.47
C LYS A 114 -7.17 -5.28 -3.58
N LEU A 115 -8.05 -6.26 -3.81
CA LEU A 115 -8.01 -7.53 -3.09
C LEU A 115 -6.79 -8.36 -3.51
N SER A 116 -6.45 -8.40 -4.81
CA SER A 116 -5.24 -9.07 -5.31
C SER A 116 -3.93 -8.49 -4.76
N ASP A 117 -3.95 -7.26 -4.25
CA ASP A 117 -2.80 -6.69 -3.54
C ASP A 117 -2.64 -7.28 -2.14
N GLN A 118 -3.73 -7.73 -1.51
CA GLN A 118 -3.73 -8.29 -0.16
C GLN A 118 -3.54 -9.81 -0.16
N ILE A 119 -3.98 -10.51 -1.21
CA ILE A 119 -3.91 -11.96 -1.35
C ILE A 119 -3.38 -12.37 -2.73
N ASP A 120 -2.74 -13.54 -2.81
CA ASP A 120 -2.13 -14.04 -4.05
C ASP A 120 -3.17 -14.55 -5.07
N ARG A 121 -3.87 -13.61 -5.73
CA ARG A 121 -4.93 -13.87 -6.73
C ARG A 121 -4.73 -13.03 -8.01
N PRO A 122 -3.65 -13.27 -8.79
CA PRO A 122 -3.38 -12.53 -10.01
C PRO A 122 -4.46 -12.68 -11.09
N ASP A 123 -5.33 -13.69 -10.98
CA ASP A 123 -6.50 -13.86 -11.83
C ASP A 123 -7.54 -12.74 -11.67
N TYR A 124 -7.59 -12.08 -10.51
CA TYR A 124 -8.46 -10.92 -10.28
C TYR A 124 -8.04 -9.71 -11.13
N VAL A 125 -6.74 -9.46 -11.25
CA VAL A 125 -6.21 -8.40 -12.14
C VAL A 125 -6.52 -8.74 -13.60
N ARG A 126 -6.31 -9.99 -14.01
CA ARG A 126 -6.66 -10.45 -15.38
C ARG A 126 -8.15 -10.31 -15.68
N TYR A 127 -9.01 -10.63 -14.71
CA TYR A 127 -10.45 -10.44 -14.87
C TYR A 127 -10.81 -8.95 -15.03
N ALA A 128 -10.18 -8.06 -14.25
CA ALA A 128 -10.38 -6.62 -14.37
C ALA A 128 -9.92 -6.07 -15.73
N ASP A 129 -8.79 -6.54 -16.25
CA ASP A 129 -8.30 -6.24 -17.60
C ASP A 129 -9.28 -6.73 -18.67
N ALA A 130 -9.73 -7.99 -18.59
CA ALA A 130 -10.70 -8.54 -19.52
C ALA A 130 -12.05 -7.80 -19.47
N ALA A 131 -12.48 -7.32 -18.30
CA ALA A 131 -13.72 -6.56 -18.14
C ALA A 131 -13.55 -5.10 -18.58
N ILE A 132 -12.92 -4.25 -17.75
CA ILE A 132 -12.80 -2.81 -18.02
C ILE A 132 -11.78 -2.51 -19.11
N GLY A 133 -10.67 -3.25 -19.14
CA GLY A 133 -9.63 -3.08 -20.15
C GLY A 133 -10.09 -3.41 -21.57
N SER A 134 -11.06 -4.30 -21.76
CA SER A 134 -11.61 -4.60 -23.10
C SER A 134 -12.31 -3.42 -23.79
N PHE A 135 -12.69 -2.38 -23.03
CA PHE A 135 -13.24 -1.15 -23.60
C PHE A 135 -12.15 -0.19 -24.12
N VAL A 136 -10.89 -0.40 -23.76
CA VAL A 136 -9.77 0.51 -24.04
C VAL A 136 -8.93 -0.02 -25.19
N ASP A 137 -8.92 0.71 -26.31
CA ASP A 137 -8.09 0.36 -27.46
C ASP A 137 -6.61 0.76 -27.25
N PRO A 138 -5.67 0.33 -28.11
CA PRO A 138 -4.24 0.67 -27.98
C PRO A 138 -3.91 2.18 -28.02
N ASN A 139 -4.82 3.02 -28.53
CA ASN A 139 -4.68 4.47 -28.56
C ASN A 139 -5.29 5.15 -27.33
N GLY A 140 -5.91 4.38 -26.43
CA GLY A 140 -6.60 4.89 -25.24
C GLY A 140 -8.01 5.39 -25.50
N ALA A 141 -8.59 5.14 -26.69
CA ALA A 141 -9.99 5.42 -26.93
C ALA A 141 -10.85 4.41 -26.18
N ILE A 142 -11.97 4.87 -25.62
CA ILE A 142 -12.84 4.09 -24.75
C ILE A 142 -14.16 3.83 -25.47
N GLN A 143 -14.49 2.56 -25.69
CA GLN A 143 -15.70 2.16 -26.41
C GLN A 143 -16.96 2.57 -25.66
N GLY A 144 -17.87 3.26 -26.35
CA GLY A 144 -19.14 3.74 -25.78
C GLY A 144 -19.02 4.97 -24.85
N TYR A 145 -17.81 5.45 -24.57
CA TYR A 145 -17.60 6.69 -23.81
C TYR A 145 -17.72 7.91 -24.73
N LYS A 146 -18.53 8.89 -24.31
CA LYS A 146 -18.74 10.14 -25.03
C LYS A 146 -18.47 11.31 -24.11
N VAL A 147 -17.40 12.06 -24.39
CA VAL A 147 -16.97 13.20 -23.56
C VAL A 147 -18.06 14.28 -23.48
N ASP A 148 -18.80 14.52 -24.58
CA ASP A 148 -19.81 15.59 -24.66
C ASP A 148 -21.09 15.30 -23.85
N GLU A 149 -21.25 14.08 -23.32
CA GLU A 149 -22.32 13.81 -22.35
C GLU A 149 -22.02 14.42 -20.98
N TYR A 150 -20.75 14.81 -20.74
CA TYR A 150 -20.22 15.29 -19.47
C TYR A 150 -20.83 14.54 -18.29
N ASN A 151 -20.80 13.22 -18.35
CA ASN A 151 -21.38 12.37 -17.32
C ASN A 151 -20.29 12.02 -16.31
N ILE A 152 -20.41 12.50 -15.08
CA ILE A 152 -19.38 12.25 -14.06
C ILE A 152 -19.26 10.77 -13.69
N ASP A 153 -20.34 9.98 -13.84
CA ASP A 153 -20.31 8.53 -13.58
C ASP A 153 -19.32 7.81 -14.48
N ASN A 154 -19.17 8.28 -15.72
CA ASN A 154 -18.26 7.70 -16.70
C ASN A 154 -16.78 7.91 -16.33
N ILE A 155 -16.47 8.73 -15.32
CA ILE A 155 -15.11 8.94 -14.83
C ILE A 155 -14.69 7.83 -13.85
N ASN A 156 -15.62 7.24 -13.10
CA ASN A 156 -15.28 6.30 -12.02
C ASN A 156 -14.47 5.07 -12.48
N PRO A 157 -14.75 4.43 -13.64
CA PRO A 157 -13.92 3.31 -14.11
C PRO A 157 -12.47 3.74 -14.43
N GLY A 158 -12.20 5.04 -14.56
CA GLY A 158 -10.85 5.59 -14.63
C GLY A 158 -9.96 5.20 -13.47
N LYS A 159 -10.51 4.93 -12.27
CA LYS A 159 -9.75 4.40 -11.14
C LYS A 159 -9.24 2.97 -11.41
N THR A 160 -10.08 2.12 -12.02
CA THR A 160 -9.64 0.79 -12.47
C THR A 160 -8.60 0.91 -13.58
N VAL A 161 -8.77 1.85 -14.51
CA VAL A 161 -7.77 2.10 -15.57
C VAL A 161 -6.40 2.48 -14.98
N LEU A 162 -6.36 3.38 -13.99
CA LEU A 162 -5.11 3.76 -13.32
C LEU A 162 -4.48 2.58 -12.55
N ALA A 163 -5.30 1.74 -11.90
CA ALA A 163 -4.81 0.54 -11.24
C ALA A 163 -4.26 -0.48 -12.24
N LEU A 164 -4.95 -0.73 -13.36
CA LEU A 164 -4.47 -1.60 -14.44
C LEU A 164 -3.16 -1.08 -15.02
N TYR A 165 -3.01 0.23 -15.21
CA TYR A 165 -1.74 0.83 -15.62
C TYR A 165 -0.59 0.45 -14.67
N SER A 166 -0.80 0.50 -13.36
CA SER A 166 0.22 0.09 -12.37
C SER A 166 0.60 -1.38 -12.49
N HIS A 167 -0.38 -2.26 -12.67
CA HIS A 167 -0.14 -3.71 -12.67
C HIS A 167 0.38 -4.28 -13.99
N THR A 168 -0.02 -3.69 -15.12
CA THR A 168 0.35 -4.20 -16.45
C THR A 168 1.42 -3.35 -17.14
N GLY A 169 1.54 -2.07 -16.78
CA GLY A 169 2.37 -1.11 -17.50
C GLY A 169 1.94 -0.80 -18.92
N ASP A 170 0.74 -1.23 -19.33
CA ASP A 170 0.25 -1.01 -20.68
C ASP A 170 -0.14 0.46 -20.86
N ASP A 171 0.55 1.16 -21.77
CA ASP A 171 0.40 2.60 -21.99
C ASP A 171 -1.02 2.99 -22.46
N ARG A 172 -1.82 2.05 -22.99
CA ARG A 172 -3.22 2.33 -23.37
C ARG A 172 -4.03 2.85 -22.18
N TYR A 173 -3.72 2.39 -20.98
CA TYR A 173 -4.39 2.82 -19.77
C TYR A 173 -4.02 4.24 -19.37
N ARG A 174 -2.74 4.63 -19.53
CA ARG A 174 -2.33 6.02 -19.31
C ARG A 174 -3.05 6.97 -20.27
N LYS A 175 -3.14 6.60 -21.56
CA LYS A 175 -3.85 7.39 -22.58
C LYS A 175 -5.34 7.50 -22.28
N ALA A 176 -6.00 6.40 -21.89
CA ALA A 176 -7.40 6.40 -21.50
C ALA A 176 -7.67 7.25 -20.26
N ALA A 177 -6.80 7.18 -19.24
CA ALA A 177 -6.89 8.05 -18.07
C ALA A 177 -6.75 9.52 -18.45
N ALA A 178 -5.85 9.86 -19.39
CA ALA A 178 -5.71 11.23 -19.89
C ALA A 178 -6.98 11.72 -20.62
N LEU A 179 -7.62 10.85 -21.41
CA LEU A 179 -8.91 11.16 -22.04
C LEU A 179 -10.00 11.45 -20.99
N LEU A 180 -10.13 10.61 -19.96
CA LEU A 180 -11.09 10.82 -18.87
C LEU A 180 -10.80 12.12 -18.10
N ARG A 181 -9.52 12.38 -17.78
CA ARG A 181 -9.08 13.61 -17.13
C ARG A 181 -9.45 14.85 -17.97
N SER A 182 -9.31 14.80 -19.29
CA SER A 182 -9.63 15.93 -20.16
C SER A 182 -11.10 16.36 -20.11
N GLN A 183 -12.03 15.43 -19.78
CA GLN A 183 -13.43 15.79 -19.57
C GLN A 183 -13.57 16.78 -18.40
N LEU A 184 -12.79 16.61 -17.33
CA LEU A 184 -12.89 17.43 -16.11
C LEU A 184 -12.45 18.89 -16.32
N ASP A 185 -11.62 19.16 -17.33
CA ASP A 185 -11.20 20.53 -17.68
C ASP A 185 -12.35 21.37 -18.25
N ARG A 186 -13.26 20.72 -18.98
CA ARG A 186 -14.39 21.37 -19.66
C ARG A 186 -15.75 20.95 -19.12
N HIS A 187 -15.77 20.18 -18.04
CA HIS A 187 -17.00 19.72 -17.42
C HIS A 187 -17.81 20.93 -16.92
N PRO A 188 -19.12 21.00 -17.23
CA PRO A 188 -19.98 22.07 -16.76
C PRO A 188 -19.98 22.19 -15.24
N ARG A 189 -20.09 23.42 -14.74
CA ARG A 189 -19.97 23.71 -13.31
C ARG A 189 -21.07 24.63 -12.82
N THR A 190 -21.42 24.50 -11.55
CA THR A 190 -22.21 25.48 -10.81
C THR A 190 -21.46 26.81 -10.77
N SER A 191 -22.15 27.89 -10.39
CA SER A 191 -21.54 29.22 -10.27
C SER A 191 -20.36 29.24 -9.28
N GLY A 192 -20.40 28.37 -8.26
CA GLY A 192 -19.32 28.17 -7.30
C GLY A 192 -18.15 27.31 -7.78
N GLY A 193 -18.20 26.76 -9.00
CA GLY A 193 -17.17 25.90 -9.59
C GLY A 193 -17.36 24.40 -9.37
N GLY A 194 -18.52 23.98 -8.84
CA GLY A 194 -18.82 22.58 -8.56
C GLY A 194 -19.21 21.81 -9.81
N LEU A 195 -18.60 20.66 -10.07
CA LEU A 195 -18.88 19.81 -11.23
C LEU A 195 -20.35 19.39 -11.24
N TRP A 196 -21.05 19.65 -12.34
CA TRP A 196 -22.39 19.12 -12.51
C TRP A 196 -22.36 17.59 -12.46
N HIS A 197 -23.47 16.99 -12.04
CA HIS A 197 -23.55 15.54 -12.03
C HIS A 197 -23.51 15.01 -13.47
N LYS A 198 -24.29 15.62 -14.39
CA LYS A 198 -24.25 15.34 -15.84
C LYS A 198 -24.65 16.58 -16.64
N GLN A 199 -24.30 16.65 -17.93
CA GLN A 199 -24.83 17.69 -18.84
C GLN A 199 -26.37 17.78 -18.81
N ARG A 200 -27.04 16.63 -18.71
CA ARG A 200 -28.51 16.55 -18.63
C ARG A 200 -29.10 16.94 -17.26
N TYR A 201 -28.26 17.12 -16.24
CA TYR A 201 -28.63 17.56 -14.89
C TYR A 201 -27.97 18.92 -14.62
N PRO A 202 -28.38 19.99 -15.33
CA PRO A 202 -27.75 21.28 -15.18
C PRO A 202 -27.90 21.80 -13.75
N HIS A 203 -26.87 22.54 -13.30
CA HIS A 203 -26.78 23.19 -11.98
C HIS A 203 -26.77 22.25 -10.76
N GLN A 204 -26.69 20.93 -10.98
CA GLN A 204 -26.86 19.94 -9.91
C GLN A 204 -25.54 19.29 -9.51
N MET A 205 -25.28 19.22 -8.21
CA MET A 205 -24.26 18.36 -7.61
C MET A 205 -24.94 17.28 -6.77
N TRP A 206 -24.57 16.02 -6.98
CA TRP A 206 -25.05 14.89 -6.18
C TRP A 206 -23.89 14.28 -5.41
N LEU A 207 -24.15 13.75 -4.21
CA LEU A 207 -23.13 13.09 -3.38
C LEU A 207 -22.39 11.99 -4.15
N ASP A 208 -23.11 11.26 -4.98
CA ASP A 208 -22.62 10.23 -5.89
C ASP A 208 -21.46 10.73 -6.74
N GLY A 209 -21.64 11.90 -7.36
CA GLY A 209 -20.67 12.48 -8.30
C GLY A 209 -19.31 12.76 -7.67
N LEU A 210 -19.26 12.99 -6.35
CA LEU A 210 -18.00 13.17 -5.64
C LEU A 210 -17.18 11.89 -5.68
N TYR A 211 -17.80 10.72 -5.43
CA TYR A 211 -17.10 9.45 -5.54
C TYR A 211 -16.65 9.19 -6.97
N MET A 212 -17.50 9.48 -7.96
CA MET A 212 -17.19 9.15 -9.34
C MET A 212 -15.99 9.94 -9.88
N GLY A 213 -15.90 11.23 -9.53
CA GLY A 213 -14.87 12.13 -10.06
C GLY A 213 -13.68 12.37 -9.12
N ALA A 214 -13.91 12.71 -7.86
CA ALA A 214 -12.89 13.35 -7.03
C ALA A 214 -11.69 12.45 -6.66
N PRO A 215 -11.87 11.16 -6.29
CA PRO A 215 -10.72 10.29 -6.03
C PRO A 215 -9.91 10.00 -7.29
N PHE A 216 -10.56 9.79 -8.45
CA PHE A 216 -9.86 9.63 -9.73
C PHE A 216 -9.04 10.89 -10.06
N TYR A 217 -9.64 12.07 -9.90
CA TYR A 217 -9.01 13.33 -10.21
C TYR A 217 -7.79 13.59 -9.31
N ALA A 218 -7.92 13.33 -8.00
CA ALA A 218 -6.81 13.43 -7.05
C ALA A 218 -5.68 12.44 -7.36
N GLU A 219 -6.02 11.19 -7.66
CA GLU A 219 -5.05 10.15 -8.02
C GLU A 219 -4.29 10.51 -9.31
N TYR A 220 -5.03 10.93 -10.35
CA TYR A 220 -4.43 11.38 -11.60
C TYR A 220 -3.50 12.58 -11.37
N ALA A 221 -3.91 13.54 -10.54
CA ALA A 221 -3.11 14.72 -10.22
C ALA A 221 -1.80 14.35 -9.51
N LEU A 222 -1.82 13.37 -8.61
CA LEU A 222 -0.61 12.87 -7.95
C LEU A 222 0.32 12.15 -8.93
N ARG A 223 -0.24 11.23 -9.73
CA ARG A 223 0.51 10.36 -10.65
C ARG A 223 1.19 11.13 -11.79
N PHE A 224 0.56 12.20 -12.27
CA PHE A 224 1.00 12.96 -13.43
C PHE A 224 1.37 14.41 -13.09
N ASP A 225 1.68 14.66 -11.82
CA ASP A 225 2.23 15.93 -11.31
C ASP A 225 1.42 17.17 -11.73
N GLN A 226 0.11 17.16 -11.43
CA GLN A 226 -0.81 18.28 -11.67
C GLN A 226 -1.23 18.95 -10.34
N PRO A 227 -0.34 19.68 -9.65
CA PRO A 227 -0.61 20.20 -8.30
C PRO A 227 -1.83 21.14 -8.22
N ASN A 228 -2.11 21.90 -9.28
CA ASN A 228 -3.25 22.82 -9.31
C ASN A 228 -4.62 22.11 -9.22
N ALA A 229 -4.70 20.84 -9.64
CA ALA A 229 -5.92 20.06 -9.60
C ALA A 229 -6.41 19.78 -8.17
N PHE A 230 -5.51 19.72 -7.18
CA PHE A 230 -5.90 19.43 -5.79
C PHE A 230 -6.80 20.52 -5.18
N ASN A 231 -6.62 21.78 -5.57
CA ASN A 231 -7.49 22.87 -5.14
C ASN A 231 -8.92 22.68 -5.69
N ASP A 232 -9.04 22.30 -6.96
CA ASP A 232 -10.33 22.02 -7.60
C ASP A 232 -11.02 20.81 -6.97
N VAL A 233 -10.27 19.72 -6.74
CA VAL A 233 -10.75 18.54 -6.00
C VAL A 233 -11.30 18.94 -4.63
N ALA A 234 -10.53 19.70 -3.84
CA ALA A 234 -10.97 20.15 -2.52
C ALA A 234 -12.20 21.04 -2.58
N LYS A 235 -12.32 21.87 -3.63
CA LYS A 235 -13.48 22.74 -3.85
C LYS A 235 -14.77 21.95 -4.03
N GLN A 236 -14.72 20.78 -4.68
CA GLN A 236 -15.89 19.92 -4.85
C GLN A 236 -16.49 19.50 -3.50
N PHE A 237 -15.63 19.10 -2.55
CA PHE A 237 -16.05 18.73 -1.20
C PHE A 237 -16.55 19.93 -0.39
N GLU A 238 -15.87 21.08 -0.48
CA GLU A 238 -16.29 22.31 0.21
C GLU A 238 -17.72 22.71 -0.18
N LEU A 239 -18.02 22.74 -1.49
CA LEU A 239 -19.32 23.17 -2.01
C LEU A 239 -20.44 22.24 -1.58
N ILE A 240 -20.27 20.93 -1.78
CA ILE A 240 -21.33 19.97 -1.44
C ILE A 240 -21.51 19.86 0.07
N ALA A 241 -20.43 19.92 0.86
CA ALA A 241 -20.53 19.86 2.31
C ALA A 241 -21.27 21.09 2.86
N LYS A 242 -21.07 22.26 2.25
CA LYS A 242 -21.82 23.47 2.60
C LYS A 242 -23.29 23.41 2.19
N ALA A 243 -23.59 22.90 1.00
CA ALA A 243 -24.92 22.95 0.42
C ALA A 243 -25.86 21.84 0.92
N ALA A 244 -25.34 20.63 1.12
CA ALA A 244 -26.16 19.44 1.38
C ALA A 244 -26.23 19.04 2.86
N TYR A 245 -25.40 19.61 3.75
CA TYR A 245 -25.41 19.26 5.17
C TYR A 245 -26.64 19.79 5.90
N GLU A 246 -27.27 18.94 6.71
CA GLU A 246 -28.38 19.30 7.59
C GLU A 246 -27.93 19.17 9.07
N PRO A 247 -27.84 20.29 9.82
CA PRO A 247 -27.27 20.26 11.17
C PRO A 247 -28.06 19.50 12.24
N LYS A 248 -29.39 19.36 12.14
CA LYS A 248 -30.21 18.71 13.18
C LYS A 248 -30.04 17.20 13.19
N THR A 249 -29.99 16.63 11.99
CA THR A 249 -29.76 15.22 11.72
C THR A 249 -28.27 14.92 11.78
N GLY A 250 -27.42 15.80 11.24
CA GLY A 250 -26.00 15.54 11.03
C GLY A 250 -25.75 14.74 9.74
N LEU A 251 -26.69 14.74 8.80
CA LEU A 251 -26.64 14.00 7.55
C LEU A 251 -26.54 14.92 6.34
N TYR A 252 -26.23 14.34 5.18
CA TYR A 252 -26.12 15.06 3.91
C TYR A 252 -27.23 14.62 2.95
N TYR A 253 -27.96 15.57 2.39
CA TYR A 253 -28.98 15.31 1.37
C TYR A 253 -28.36 14.72 0.09
N HIS A 254 -29.08 13.85 -0.62
CA HIS A 254 -28.58 13.16 -1.82
C HIS A 254 -28.12 14.13 -2.93
N GLY A 255 -28.94 15.12 -3.25
CA GLY A 255 -28.64 16.06 -4.33
C GLY A 255 -28.91 17.51 -3.93
N TRP A 256 -28.18 18.40 -4.59
CA TRP A 256 -28.35 19.84 -4.51
C TRP A 256 -28.44 20.43 -5.93
N ASP A 257 -29.47 21.23 -6.17
CA ASP A 257 -29.66 22.02 -7.38
C ASP A 257 -29.46 23.50 -7.05
N GLU A 258 -28.39 24.10 -7.59
CA GLU A 258 -28.05 25.50 -7.34
C GLU A 258 -29.12 26.46 -7.88
N SER A 259 -29.76 26.12 -9.01
CA SER A 259 -30.82 26.98 -9.58
C SER A 259 -32.14 26.85 -8.82
N LYS A 260 -32.31 25.75 -8.07
CA LYS A 260 -33.53 25.41 -7.30
C LYS A 260 -34.76 25.24 -8.19
N GLU A 261 -34.57 25.07 -9.49
CA GLU A 261 -35.65 24.98 -10.46
C GLU A 261 -36.24 23.57 -10.52
N GLN A 262 -35.43 22.54 -10.23
CA GLN A 262 -35.90 21.17 -10.24
C GLN A 262 -37.11 20.95 -9.31
N THR A 263 -38.02 20.08 -9.71
CA THR A 263 -39.27 19.83 -8.97
C THR A 263 -39.05 19.21 -7.61
N TRP A 264 -38.01 18.39 -7.48
CA TRP A 264 -37.59 17.77 -6.21
C TRP A 264 -36.83 18.72 -5.29
N ALA A 265 -36.30 19.84 -5.84
CA ALA A 265 -35.41 20.72 -5.09
C ALA A 265 -36.22 21.62 -4.16
N ASN A 266 -35.80 21.67 -2.89
CA ASN A 266 -36.32 22.62 -1.93
C ASN A 266 -36.11 24.05 -2.45
N LYS A 267 -37.16 24.88 -2.49
CA LYS A 267 -37.09 26.21 -3.10
C LYS A 267 -36.26 27.22 -2.31
N ALA A 268 -35.99 26.97 -1.03
CA ALA A 268 -35.08 27.79 -0.22
C ALA A 268 -33.62 27.32 -0.36
N THR A 269 -33.37 26.01 -0.24
CA THR A 269 -32.00 25.47 -0.09
C THR A 269 -31.45 24.80 -1.34
N GLY A 270 -32.30 24.39 -2.28
CA GLY A 270 -31.93 23.60 -3.46
C GLY A 270 -31.72 22.12 -3.17
N THR A 271 -31.86 21.67 -1.92
CA THR A 271 -31.57 20.28 -1.54
C THR A 271 -32.72 19.33 -1.88
N SER A 272 -32.39 18.07 -2.13
CA SER A 272 -33.36 16.97 -2.23
C SER A 272 -34.05 16.72 -0.89
N PRO A 273 -35.22 16.07 -0.85
CA PRO A 273 -36.03 16.04 0.37
C PRO A 273 -35.64 14.96 1.38
N ASN A 274 -34.77 13.99 1.05
CA ASN A 274 -34.39 12.90 1.97
C ASN A 274 -32.89 12.59 1.95
N PHE A 275 -32.44 11.94 3.03
CA PHE A 275 -31.10 11.41 3.22
C PHE A 275 -31.03 9.97 2.71
N TRP A 276 -30.54 9.82 1.49
CA TRP A 276 -30.38 8.50 0.89
C TRP A 276 -29.06 7.87 1.31
N SER A 277 -29.11 6.69 1.92
CA SER A 277 -27.94 6.10 2.55
C SER A 277 -26.82 5.78 1.58
N ARG A 278 -27.11 5.33 0.35
CA ARG A 278 -26.06 5.13 -0.64
C ARG A 278 -25.42 6.45 -1.13
N GLY A 279 -26.19 7.54 -1.19
CA GLY A 279 -25.63 8.86 -1.47
C GLY A 279 -24.61 9.28 -0.41
N ILE A 280 -24.96 9.12 0.87
CA ILE A 280 -24.03 9.37 2.00
C ILE A 280 -22.84 8.40 1.94
N GLY A 281 -23.07 7.14 1.56
CA GLY A 281 -22.04 6.13 1.40
C GLY A 281 -20.99 6.56 0.36
N TRP A 282 -21.44 7.02 -0.82
CA TRP A 282 -20.55 7.57 -1.84
C TRP A 282 -19.75 8.76 -1.33
N PHE A 283 -20.40 9.68 -0.61
CA PHE A 283 -19.72 10.84 -0.04
C PHE A 283 -18.62 10.43 0.95
N GLY A 284 -18.93 9.49 1.84
CA GLY A 284 -17.97 8.93 2.79
C GLY A 284 -16.78 8.27 2.09
N MET A 285 -17.04 7.40 1.12
CA MET A 285 -16.00 6.76 0.30
C MET A 285 -15.14 7.79 -0.44
N ALA A 286 -15.76 8.84 -0.99
CA ALA A 286 -15.07 9.88 -1.73
C ALA A 286 -14.08 10.64 -0.83
N LEU A 287 -14.50 10.98 0.39
CA LEU A 287 -13.65 11.65 1.37
C LEU A 287 -12.42 10.82 1.71
N VAL A 288 -12.59 9.55 2.12
CA VAL A 288 -11.44 8.71 2.50
C VAL A 288 -10.53 8.37 1.32
N ASP A 289 -11.08 8.14 0.13
CA ASP A 289 -10.29 7.78 -1.06
C ASP A 289 -9.56 8.98 -1.67
N THR A 290 -10.13 10.20 -1.62
CA THR A 290 -9.41 11.40 -2.04
C THR A 290 -8.26 11.73 -1.10
N LEU A 291 -8.42 11.49 0.21
CA LEU A 291 -7.39 11.78 1.21
C LEU A 291 -6.12 10.91 1.05
N ASP A 292 -6.20 9.76 0.37
CA ASP A 292 -5.03 8.95 0.00
C ASP A 292 -4.05 9.72 -0.90
N PHE A 293 -4.57 10.64 -1.73
CA PHE A 293 -3.79 11.31 -2.78
C PHE A 293 -3.61 12.81 -2.54
N LEU A 294 -4.44 13.42 -1.70
CA LEU A 294 -4.34 14.84 -1.37
C LEU A 294 -3.06 15.12 -0.56
N PRO A 295 -2.20 16.08 -0.98
CA PRO A 295 -0.95 16.38 -0.29
C PRO A 295 -1.18 16.68 1.19
N ILE A 296 -0.32 16.14 2.07
CA ILE A 296 -0.51 16.25 3.52
C ILE A 296 -0.48 17.69 4.04
N ASN A 297 0.22 18.57 3.32
CA ASN A 297 0.35 19.99 3.59
C ASN A 297 -0.66 20.85 2.80
N HIS A 298 -1.60 20.24 2.07
CA HIS A 298 -2.62 20.98 1.33
C HIS A 298 -3.52 21.77 2.31
N PRO A 299 -3.78 23.06 2.07
CA PRO A 299 -4.48 23.92 3.04
C PRO A 299 -5.91 23.45 3.36
N SER A 300 -6.60 22.85 2.40
CA SER A 300 -7.96 22.32 2.61
C SER A 300 -8.01 20.92 3.24
N ARG A 301 -6.87 20.23 3.42
CA ARG A 301 -6.85 18.86 3.94
C ARG A 301 -7.47 18.74 5.35
N PRO A 302 -7.19 19.64 6.31
CA PRO A 302 -7.86 19.61 7.61
C PRO A 302 -9.38 19.76 7.51
N ALA A 303 -9.88 20.61 6.59
CA ALA A 303 -11.31 20.80 6.38
C ALA A 303 -11.97 19.52 5.83
N LEU A 304 -11.31 18.81 4.89
CA LEU A 304 -11.81 17.52 4.39
C LEU A 304 -11.85 16.46 5.50
N ILE A 305 -10.82 16.38 6.36
CA ILE A 305 -10.85 15.50 7.54
C ILE A 305 -12.00 15.87 8.48
N ALA A 306 -12.24 17.17 8.71
CA ALA A 306 -13.35 17.63 9.55
C ALA A 306 -14.72 17.22 8.96
N THR A 307 -14.91 17.38 7.64
CA THR A 307 -16.10 16.91 6.93
C THR A 307 -16.28 15.39 7.04
N LEU A 308 -15.20 14.62 6.95
CA LEU A 308 -15.24 13.17 7.19
C LEU A 308 -15.67 12.83 8.62
N ASN A 309 -15.16 13.55 9.62
CA ASN A 309 -15.58 13.37 11.02
C ASN A 309 -17.07 13.70 11.22
N GLN A 310 -17.58 14.74 10.54
CA GLN A 310 -19.01 15.09 10.55
C GLN A 310 -19.86 13.98 9.92
N ALA A 311 -19.49 13.50 8.74
CA ALA A 311 -20.19 12.40 8.08
C ALA A 311 -20.16 11.11 8.92
N ALA A 312 -19.01 10.77 9.52
CA ALA A 312 -18.86 9.61 10.39
C ALA A 312 -19.77 9.69 11.63
N ALA A 313 -19.89 10.86 12.26
CA ALA A 313 -20.78 11.08 13.39
C ALA A 313 -22.25 10.88 13.00
N GLY A 314 -22.67 11.40 11.85
CA GLY A 314 -24.01 11.18 11.30
C GLY A 314 -24.30 9.71 11.01
N ILE A 315 -23.37 9.00 10.36
CA ILE A 315 -23.46 7.56 10.12
C ILE A 315 -23.62 6.80 11.43
N ALA A 316 -22.74 7.02 12.41
CA ALA A 316 -22.79 6.30 13.69
C ALA A 316 -24.09 6.57 14.46
N LYS A 317 -24.60 7.81 14.44
CA LYS A 317 -25.84 8.20 15.13
C LYS A 317 -27.07 7.41 14.66
N TYR A 318 -27.13 7.06 13.37
CA TYR A 318 -28.30 6.37 12.78
C TYR A 318 -28.07 4.88 12.51
N GLN A 319 -27.02 4.28 13.09
CA GLN A 319 -26.87 2.84 13.09
C GLN A 319 -28.01 2.20 13.90
N ASP A 320 -28.69 1.22 13.33
CA ASP A 320 -29.72 0.48 14.07
C ASP A 320 -29.07 -0.32 15.23
N PRO A 321 -29.51 -0.10 16.48
CA PRO A 321 -28.83 -0.69 17.63
C PRO A 321 -29.05 -2.20 17.76
N LYS A 322 -30.01 -2.80 17.04
CA LYS A 322 -30.25 -4.25 17.12
C LYS A 322 -29.42 -5.00 16.10
N THR A 323 -29.45 -4.54 14.86
CA THR A 323 -28.82 -5.22 13.73
C THR A 323 -27.39 -4.76 13.48
N GLY A 324 -27.07 -3.50 13.81
CA GLY A 324 -25.83 -2.85 13.38
C GLY A 324 -25.89 -2.25 11.98
N LEU A 325 -27.04 -2.34 11.30
CA LEU A 325 -27.20 -1.94 9.90
C LEU A 325 -27.81 -0.55 9.75
N TRP A 326 -27.86 -0.08 8.50
CA TRP A 326 -28.46 1.20 8.15
C TRP A 326 -29.58 1.03 7.14
N TYR A 327 -30.60 1.86 7.27
CA TYR A 327 -31.80 1.84 6.42
C TYR A 327 -31.55 2.50 5.05
N GLN A 328 -32.39 2.24 4.04
CA GLN A 328 -32.35 2.90 2.73
C GLN A 328 -32.50 4.43 2.82
N VAL A 329 -33.46 4.90 3.63
CA VAL A 329 -33.57 6.30 4.04
C VAL A 329 -33.08 6.41 5.49
N THR A 330 -31.93 7.06 5.68
CA THR A 330 -31.06 6.88 6.86
C THR A 330 -31.76 7.22 8.19
N ASP A 331 -32.48 8.33 8.24
CA ASP A 331 -33.05 8.89 9.47
C ASP A 331 -34.49 8.41 9.78
N GLN A 332 -35.09 7.62 8.87
CA GLN A 332 -36.49 7.23 8.92
C GLN A 332 -36.67 5.72 9.13
N GLY A 333 -35.81 5.09 9.93
CA GLY A 333 -35.83 3.64 10.18
C GLY A 333 -37.13 3.12 10.80
N ALA A 334 -37.83 3.94 11.59
CA ALA A 334 -39.11 3.57 12.20
C ALA A 334 -40.32 3.73 11.25
N ARG A 335 -40.14 4.37 10.09
CA ARG A 335 -41.23 4.60 9.13
C ARG A 335 -41.48 3.33 8.32
N ALA A 336 -42.75 2.98 8.15
CA ALA A 336 -43.16 1.73 7.50
C ALA A 336 -42.67 1.63 6.05
N GLY A 337 -42.17 0.45 5.68
CA GLY A 337 -41.66 0.15 4.34
C GLY A 337 -40.16 0.38 4.17
N ASN A 338 -39.48 1.07 5.11
CA ASN A 338 -38.03 1.16 5.07
C ASN A 338 -37.39 -0.21 5.28
N TYR A 339 -36.16 -0.38 4.83
CA TYR A 339 -35.43 -1.65 4.90
C TYR A 339 -33.93 -1.40 5.08
N PHE A 340 -33.22 -2.39 5.63
CA PHE A 340 -31.76 -2.33 5.75
C PHE A 340 -31.12 -2.46 4.38
N GLU A 341 -30.31 -1.48 3.99
CA GLU A 341 -29.74 -1.44 2.65
C GLU A 341 -28.26 -1.84 2.67
N ALA A 342 -27.95 -2.89 1.91
CA ALA A 342 -26.63 -3.53 1.97
C ALA A 342 -25.52 -2.68 1.37
N THR A 343 -25.81 -1.98 0.28
CA THR A 343 -24.79 -1.17 -0.40
C THR A 343 -24.24 -0.10 0.54
N ALA A 344 -25.12 0.68 1.15
CA ALA A 344 -24.79 1.74 2.06
C ALA A 344 -24.13 1.21 3.35
N SER A 345 -24.63 0.11 3.91
CA SER A 345 -24.03 -0.51 5.08
C SER A 345 -22.56 -0.91 4.82
N CYS A 346 -22.28 -1.52 3.66
CA CYS A 346 -20.91 -1.82 3.25
C CYS A 346 -20.06 -0.56 3.09
N MET A 347 -20.58 0.50 2.45
CA MET A 347 -19.88 1.77 2.27
C MET A 347 -19.56 2.46 3.59
N PHE A 348 -20.50 2.45 4.54
CA PHE A 348 -20.31 3.03 5.86
C PHE A 348 -19.25 2.30 6.67
N VAL A 349 -19.29 0.96 6.69
CA VAL A 349 -18.23 0.15 7.32
C VAL A 349 -16.89 0.46 6.67
N TYR A 350 -16.80 0.49 5.34
CA TYR A 350 -15.57 0.86 4.63
C TYR A 350 -15.06 2.25 5.02
N THR A 351 -15.90 3.28 4.96
CA THR A 351 -15.52 4.67 5.27
C THR A 351 -15.01 4.79 6.71
N LEU A 352 -15.74 4.21 7.67
CA LEU A 352 -15.37 4.28 9.08
C LEU A 352 -14.09 3.48 9.35
N ALA A 353 -13.98 2.24 8.84
CA ALA A 353 -12.79 1.40 9.00
C ALA A 353 -11.54 2.05 8.41
N LYS A 354 -11.61 2.50 7.15
CA LYS A 354 -10.49 3.19 6.50
C LYS A 354 -10.12 4.49 7.21
N GLY A 355 -11.11 5.26 7.64
CA GLY A 355 -10.90 6.49 8.40
C GLY A 355 -10.15 6.25 9.70
N VAL A 356 -10.46 5.16 10.43
CA VAL A 356 -9.73 4.76 11.64
C VAL A 356 -8.33 4.25 11.30
N ASN A 357 -8.20 3.34 10.33
CA ASN A 357 -6.91 2.76 9.90
C ASN A 357 -5.88 3.82 9.48
N LEU A 358 -6.34 4.89 8.83
CA LEU A 358 -5.47 5.98 8.38
C LEU A 358 -5.26 7.09 9.43
N GLY A 359 -5.99 7.04 10.56
CA GLY A 359 -5.92 8.02 11.64
C GLY A 359 -6.69 9.32 11.37
N TYR A 360 -7.66 9.30 10.45
CA TYR A 360 -8.55 10.44 10.18
C TYR A 360 -9.76 10.47 11.12
N LEU A 361 -10.15 9.31 11.65
CA LEU A 361 -11.23 9.12 12.61
C LEU A 361 -10.70 8.50 13.91
N SER A 362 -11.37 8.77 15.02
CA SER A 362 -11.05 8.19 16.33
C SER A 362 -11.23 6.67 16.35
N ALA A 363 -10.34 5.96 17.04
CA ALA A 363 -10.47 4.52 17.28
C ALA A 363 -11.76 4.14 18.04
N GLU A 364 -12.44 5.11 18.66
CA GLU A 364 -13.75 4.93 19.31
C GLU A 364 -14.87 4.52 18.35
N TYR A 365 -14.69 4.67 17.04
CA TYR A 365 -15.65 4.15 16.05
C TYR A 365 -15.55 2.62 15.87
N ARG A 366 -14.52 1.96 16.39
CA ARG A 366 -14.31 0.51 16.23
C ARG A 366 -15.54 -0.34 16.59
N PRO A 367 -16.24 -0.12 17.72
CA PRO A 367 -17.45 -0.89 18.04
C PRO A 367 -18.58 -0.70 17.02
N VAL A 368 -18.76 0.51 16.47
CA VAL A 368 -19.76 0.79 15.41
C VAL A 368 -19.42 0.01 14.14
N ILE A 369 -18.13 0.01 13.78
CA ILE A 369 -17.58 -0.65 12.61
C ILE A 369 -17.77 -2.18 12.70
N GLU A 370 -17.28 -2.80 13.78
CA GLU A 370 -17.36 -4.25 13.97
C GLU A 370 -18.81 -4.74 14.03
N LYS A 371 -19.69 -3.99 14.71
CA LYS A 371 -21.12 -4.30 14.77
C LYS A 371 -21.78 -4.20 13.39
N GLY A 372 -21.42 -3.19 12.60
CA GLY A 372 -21.92 -3.04 11.24
C GLY A 372 -21.46 -4.17 10.32
N PHE A 373 -20.19 -4.54 10.40
CA PHE A 373 -19.64 -5.65 9.61
C PHE A 373 -20.28 -6.99 9.98
N ALA A 374 -20.44 -7.28 11.27
CA ALA A 374 -21.15 -8.47 11.74
C ALA A 374 -22.62 -8.49 11.27
N GLY A 375 -23.32 -7.35 11.32
CA GLY A 375 -24.68 -7.22 10.80
C GLY A 375 -24.79 -7.50 9.30
N ILE A 376 -23.84 -7.02 8.49
CA ILE A 376 -23.79 -7.29 7.05
C ILE A 376 -23.68 -8.79 6.79
N LEU A 377 -22.74 -9.47 7.45
CA LEU A 377 -22.53 -10.90 7.26
C LEU A 377 -23.72 -11.74 7.72
N ARG A 378 -24.31 -11.39 8.87
CA ARG A 378 -25.43 -12.13 9.45
C ARG A 378 -26.73 -11.98 8.67
N ASP A 379 -27.10 -10.75 8.32
CA ASP A 379 -28.46 -10.45 7.83
C ASP A 379 -28.51 -10.16 6.33
N LEU A 380 -27.40 -9.77 5.70
CA LEU A 380 -27.36 -9.32 4.30
C LEU A 380 -26.58 -10.28 3.40
N VAL A 381 -25.69 -11.11 3.94
CA VAL A 381 -24.99 -12.16 3.20
C VAL A 381 -25.70 -13.50 3.40
N SER A 382 -25.89 -14.24 2.31
CA SER A 382 -26.43 -15.60 2.35
C SER A 382 -25.62 -16.55 1.48
N ARG A 383 -25.69 -17.84 1.77
CA ARG A 383 -25.09 -18.90 0.95
C ARG A 383 -26.18 -19.51 0.06
N GLY A 384 -25.96 -19.49 -1.26
CA GLY A 384 -26.79 -20.20 -2.22
C GLY A 384 -26.60 -21.71 -2.14
N ALA A 385 -27.52 -22.47 -2.75
CA ALA A 385 -27.44 -23.93 -2.82
C ALA A 385 -26.19 -24.44 -3.57
N ASP A 386 -25.59 -23.60 -4.42
CA ASP A 386 -24.36 -23.85 -5.14
C ASP A 386 -23.09 -23.46 -4.36
N GLY A 387 -23.24 -23.12 -3.08
CA GLY A 387 -22.14 -22.70 -2.20
C GLY A 387 -21.67 -21.26 -2.41
N LYS A 388 -22.19 -20.53 -3.41
CA LYS A 388 -21.79 -19.15 -3.69
C LYS A 388 -22.44 -18.18 -2.70
N LEU A 389 -21.75 -17.08 -2.44
CA LEU A 389 -22.28 -16.00 -1.61
C LEU A 389 -23.18 -15.07 -2.42
N ASN A 390 -24.26 -14.62 -1.78
CA ASN A 390 -25.12 -13.55 -2.25
C ASN A 390 -25.07 -12.37 -1.29
N LEU A 391 -24.94 -11.15 -1.81
CA LEU A 391 -25.21 -9.92 -1.07
C LEU A 391 -26.64 -9.48 -1.39
N ASN A 392 -27.54 -9.54 -0.42
CA ASN A 392 -28.96 -9.25 -0.57
C ASN A 392 -29.29 -7.80 -0.23
N GLN A 393 -30.53 -7.38 -0.48
CA GLN A 393 -31.06 -6.07 -0.08
C GLN A 393 -30.28 -4.87 -0.64
N CYS A 394 -29.81 -4.96 -1.88
CA CYS A 394 -29.21 -3.84 -2.59
C CYS A 394 -30.31 -3.03 -3.31
N CYS A 395 -30.39 -1.72 -3.08
CA CYS A 395 -31.19 -0.85 -3.93
C CYS A 395 -30.61 -0.86 -5.36
N LYS A 396 -31.37 -1.28 -6.37
CA LYS A 396 -30.88 -1.41 -7.75
C LYS A 396 -30.44 -0.07 -8.34
N VAL A 397 -31.23 0.97 -8.13
CA VAL A 397 -31.01 2.32 -8.64
C VAL A 397 -31.84 3.31 -7.83
N ALA A 398 -31.33 4.53 -7.66
CA ALA A 398 -32.13 5.70 -7.29
C ALA A 398 -31.46 6.94 -7.91
N GLY A 399 -32.15 8.07 -7.91
CA GLY A 399 -31.74 9.30 -8.56
C GLY A 399 -32.80 10.39 -8.44
N LEU A 400 -32.55 11.56 -9.02
CA LEU A 400 -33.46 12.71 -8.96
C LEU A 400 -33.82 13.23 -10.37
N GLY A 401 -34.96 13.91 -10.49
CA GLY A 401 -35.45 14.49 -11.75
C GLY A 401 -36.09 13.46 -12.71
N TYR A 402 -36.70 13.93 -13.80
CA TYR A 402 -37.40 13.09 -14.79
C TYR A 402 -38.46 12.16 -14.17
N GLY A 403 -39.39 12.72 -13.39
CA GLY A 403 -40.43 11.95 -12.69
C GLY A 403 -39.99 11.28 -11.38
N ARG A 404 -38.76 11.57 -10.93
CA ARG A 404 -38.20 11.10 -9.66
C ARG A 404 -38.07 12.28 -8.71
N ASP A 405 -38.95 12.33 -7.72
CA ASP A 405 -39.13 13.48 -6.82
C ASP A 405 -38.26 13.42 -5.56
N GLY A 406 -37.55 12.31 -5.33
CA GLY A 406 -36.73 12.12 -4.14
C GLY A 406 -37.54 11.92 -2.86
N SER A 407 -38.87 11.77 -2.93
CA SER A 407 -39.72 11.49 -1.77
C SER A 407 -39.34 10.17 -1.10
N TYR A 408 -39.82 9.98 0.13
CA TYR A 408 -39.61 8.72 0.86
C TYR A 408 -40.22 7.54 0.10
N GLU A 409 -41.44 7.73 -0.41
CA GLU A 409 -42.17 6.78 -1.24
C GLU A 409 -41.40 6.44 -2.52
N TYR A 410 -40.77 7.44 -3.14
CA TYR A 410 -39.91 7.23 -4.30
C TYR A 410 -38.69 6.35 -3.97
N TYR A 411 -37.97 6.60 -2.87
CA TYR A 411 -36.81 5.79 -2.54
C TYR A 411 -37.15 4.34 -2.18
N LEU A 412 -38.36 4.09 -1.68
CA LEU A 412 -38.81 2.74 -1.31
C LEU A 412 -39.47 1.95 -2.43
N LYS A 413 -39.98 2.60 -3.48
CA LYS A 413 -40.51 1.89 -4.66
C LYS A 413 -39.41 1.36 -5.58
N GLU A 414 -38.18 1.85 -5.44
CA GLU A 414 -37.07 1.39 -6.26
C GLU A 414 -36.77 -0.10 -6.01
N PRO A 415 -36.44 -0.89 -7.05
CA PRO A 415 -36.26 -2.33 -6.87
C PRO A 415 -35.13 -2.68 -5.91
N VAL A 416 -35.38 -3.66 -5.05
CA VAL A 416 -34.38 -4.27 -4.16
C VAL A 416 -33.95 -5.60 -4.76
N ILE A 417 -32.64 -5.76 -4.99
CA ILE A 417 -32.07 -6.93 -5.67
C ILE A 417 -30.90 -7.51 -4.87
N ALA A 418 -30.51 -8.73 -5.22
CA ALA A 418 -29.25 -9.32 -4.76
C ALA A 418 -28.13 -9.06 -5.77
N ASN A 419 -26.89 -9.06 -5.29
CA ASN A 419 -25.67 -9.07 -6.07
C ASN A 419 -25.51 -7.88 -7.02
N ASP A 420 -26.01 -6.70 -6.63
CA ASP A 420 -25.72 -5.47 -7.36
C ASP A 420 -24.23 -5.12 -7.20
N LEU A 421 -23.53 -4.85 -8.31
CA LEU A 421 -22.11 -4.48 -8.29
C LEU A 421 -21.83 -3.22 -7.47
N LYS A 422 -22.82 -2.33 -7.33
CA LYS A 422 -22.73 -1.14 -6.46
C LYS A 422 -22.56 -1.53 -4.99
N GLY A 423 -23.05 -2.70 -4.56
CA GLY A 423 -22.87 -3.22 -3.20
C GLY A 423 -21.73 -4.23 -3.06
N VAL A 424 -21.52 -5.08 -4.07
CA VAL A 424 -20.48 -6.12 -4.03
C VAL A 424 -19.07 -5.52 -4.01
N GLY A 425 -18.80 -4.47 -4.80
CA GLY A 425 -17.52 -3.77 -4.74
C GLY A 425 -17.22 -3.20 -3.35
N PRO A 426 -18.11 -2.37 -2.77
CA PRO A 426 -17.96 -1.88 -1.39
C PRO A 426 -17.89 -2.97 -0.32
N PHE A 427 -18.57 -4.11 -0.49
CA PHE A 427 -18.43 -5.23 0.44
C PHE A 427 -16.99 -5.75 0.48
N ILE A 428 -16.38 -5.97 -0.70
CA ILE A 428 -14.98 -6.42 -0.82
C ILE A 428 -14.04 -5.37 -0.20
N LEU A 429 -14.26 -4.08 -0.50
CA LEU A 429 -13.45 -2.99 0.06
C LEU A 429 -13.60 -2.89 1.59
N ALA A 430 -14.82 -3.04 2.12
CA ALA A 430 -15.07 -3.08 3.55
C ALA A 430 -14.34 -4.24 4.21
N CYS A 431 -14.34 -5.44 3.61
CA CYS A 431 -13.60 -6.59 4.11
C CYS A 431 -12.08 -6.32 4.20
N ILE A 432 -11.50 -5.65 3.19
CA ILE A 432 -10.07 -5.27 3.20
C ILE A 432 -9.75 -4.34 4.37
N GLU A 433 -10.57 -3.31 4.59
CA GLU A 433 -10.34 -2.36 5.67
C GLU A 433 -10.68 -2.93 7.06
N MET A 434 -11.62 -3.87 7.12
CA MET A 434 -11.91 -4.64 8.33
C MET A 434 -10.73 -5.53 8.72
N ASP A 435 -10.10 -6.24 7.77
CA ASP A 435 -8.91 -7.05 8.03
C ASP A 435 -7.80 -6.19 8.64
N ARG A 436 -7.54 -5.02 8.06
CA ARG A 436 -6.53 -4.07 8.58
C ARG A 436 -6.86 -3.54 9.97
N LEU A 437 -8.15 -3.33 10.27
CA LEU A 437 -8.60 -2.79 11.55
C LEU A 437 -8.46 -3.81 12.68
N VAL A 438 -8.84 -5.07 12.41
CA VAL A 438 -8.88 -6.14 13.43
C VAL A 438 -7.55 -6.91 13.53
N ASN A 439 -6.76 -6.91 12.46
CA ASN A 439 -5.42 -7.49 12.38
C ASN A 439 -4.38 -6.38 12.10
N PRO A 440 -4.12 -5.49 13.08
CA PRO A 440 -3.25 -4.34 12.90
C PRO A 440 -1.79 -4.77 12.59
N PRO A 441 -0.97 -3.84 12.07
CA PRO A 441 0.44 -4.13 11.80
C PRO A 441 1.25 -4.58 13.01
N GLY A 442 1.82 -5.79 12.93
CA GLY A 442 2.72 -6.35 13.95
C GLY A 442 3.35 -7.67 13.52
N TRP A 443 4.15 -8.24 14.43
CA TRP A 443 4.87 -9.52 14.24
C TRP A 443 3.94 -10.72 14.03
N ASP A 444 2.72 -10.64 14.56
CA ASP A 444 1.62 -11.59 14.36
C ASP A 444 1.21 -11.74 12.88
N ARG A 445 1.56 -10.78 12.02
CA ARG A 445 1.33 -10.90 10.56
C ARG A 445 2.41 -11.68 9.82
N VAL A 446 3.60 -11.87 10.41
CA VAL A 446 4.72 -12.57 9.74
C VAL A 446 4.32 -13.99 9.30
N PRO A 447 3.64 -14.82 10.11
CA PRO A 447 3.17 -16.14 9.67
C PRO A 447 2.29 -16.08 8.41
N ARG A 448 1.37 -15.10 8.32
CA ARG A 448 0.50 -14.93 7.15
C ARG A 448 1.28 -14.48 5.91
N ILE A 449 2.27 -13.59 6.08
CA ILE A 449 3.15 -13.18 4.98
C ILE A 449 3.94 -14.38 4.46
N LEU A 450 4.55 -15.16 5.36
CA LEU A 450 5.31 -16.35 5.00
C LEU A 450 4.46 -17.43 4.32
N GLN A 451 3.19 -17.58 4.69
CA GLN A 451 2.26 -18.50 3.99
C GLN A 451 2.02 -18.12 2.52
N GLN A 452 2.18 -16.83 2.15
CA GLN A 452 2.07 -16.37 0.76
C GLN A 452 3.39 -16.53 -0.02
N ILE A 453 4.49 -16.84 0.66
CA ILE A 453 5.81 -16.99 0.06
C ILE A 453 6.11 -18.47 -0.10
N HIS A 454 6.40 -18.90 -1.32
CA HIS A 454 6.64 -20.30 -1.64
C HIS A 454 7.66 -20.45 -2.76
N GLU A 455 8.48 -21.50 -2.68
CA GLU A 455 9.48 -21.78 -3.70
C GLU A 455 8.84 -22.14 -5.05
N PRO A 456 9.41 -21.67 -6.17
CA PRO A 456 9.03 -22.18 -7.48
C PRO A 456 9.41 -23.65 -7.62
N ARG A 457 8.54 -24.42 -8.28
CA ARG A 457 8.77 -25.86 -8.53
C ARG A 457 9.21 -26.07 -9.97
N PHE A 458 10.23 -26.91 -10.15
CA PHE A 458 10.79 -27.22 -11.46
C PHE A 458 10.66 -28.72 -11.77
N PRO A 459 10.36 -29.10 -13.01
CA PRO A 459 10.50 -30.48 -13.46
C PRO A 459 11.93 -30.99 -13.25
N ASN A 460 12.08 -32.27 -12.90
CA ASN A 460 13.39 -32.92 -12.76
C ASN A 460 14.00 -33.22 -14.14
N ARG A 461 14.50 -32.17 -14.81
CA ARG A 461 15.14 -32.22 -16.12
C ARG A 461 16.30 -31.25 -16.14
N ASP A 462 17.43 -31.73 -16.65
CA ASP A 462 18.66 -30.94 -16.73
C ASP A 462 19.00 -30.62 -18.18
N PHE A 463 19.50 -29.40 -18.36
CA PHE A 463 19.96 -28.84 -19.62
C PHE A 463 21.40 -28.33 -19.38
N PRO A 464 22.41 -29.22 -19.41
CA PRO A 464 23.81 -28.84 -19.26
C PRO A 464 24.22 -27.89 -20.37
N ILE A 465 24.88 -26.77 -20.04
CA ILE A 465 25.24 -25.76 -21.05
C ILE A 465 26.20 -26.30 -22.13
N THR A 466 26.95 -27.36 -21.82
CA THR A 466 27.84 -28.08 -22.74
C THR A 466 27.08 -28.72 -23.89
N ASP A 467 25.87 -29.22 -23.64
CA ASP A 467 25.03 -29.86 -24.66
C ASP A 467 24.51 -28.84 -25.69
N PHE A 468 24.62 -27.55 -25.36
CA PHE A 468 24.25 -26.41 -26.20
C PHE A 468 25.46 -25.67 -26.79
N GLY A 469 26.65 -26.27 -26.70
CA GLY A 469 27.87 -25.79 -27.33
C GLY A 469 28.70 -24.81 -26.49
N ALA A 470 28.55 -24.82 -25.17
CA ALA A 470 29.43 -24.04 -24.28
C ALA A 470 30.88 -24.57 -24.39
N PRO A 471 31.87 -23.70 -24.70
CA PRO A 471 33.27 -24.10 -24.80
C PRO A 471 33.82 -24.64 -23.47
N THR A 472 34.45 -25.82 -23.49
CA THR A 472 34.99 -26.48 -22.29
C THR A 472 36.44 -26.09 -22.00
N ASP A 473 37.03 -25.19 -22.78
CA ASP A 473 38.42 -24.73 -22.66
C ASP A 473 38.62 -23.65 -21.58
N GLY A 474 37.53 -23.19 -20.96
CA GLY A 474 37.51 -22.15 -19.95
C GLY A 474 37.80 -20.74 -20.48
N LYS A 475 37.85 -20.55 -21.80
CA LYS A 475 38.20 -19.27 -22.45
C LYS A 475 37.14 -18.79 -23.44
N GLY A 476 36.33 -19.69 -23.98
CA GLY A 476 35.30 -19.35 -24.94
C GLY A 476 34.06 -18.69 -24.33
N ASP A 477 33.39 -17.86 -25.12
CA ASP A 477 32.14 -17.18 -24.76
C ASP A 477 30.96 -18.18 -24.78
N CYS A 478 30.31 -18.33 -23.62
CA CYS A 478 29.22 -19.26 -23.38
C CYS A 478 27.84 -18.61 -23.52
N THR A 479 27.75 -17.30 -23.82
CA THR A 479 26.49 -16.52 -23.82
C THR A 479 25.42 -17.17 -24.68
N VAL A 480 25.78 -17.55 -25.90
CA VAL A 480 24.84 -18.18 -26.85
C VAL A 480 24.40 -19.56 -26.36
N ALA A 481 25.32 -20.35 -25.82
CA ALA A 481 25.03 -21.70 -25.32
C ALA A 481 24.09 -21.66 -24.10
N ILE A 482 24.37 -20.78 -23.13
CA ILE A 482 23.53 -20.60 -21.94
C ILE A 482 22.12 -20.17 -22.33
N ASN A 483 21.97 -19.14 -23.16
CA ASN A 483 20.65 -18.66 -23.56
C ASN A 483 19.90 -19.71 -24.40
N LYS A 484 20.58 -20.50 -25.25
CA LYS A 484 19.97 -21.65 -25.95
C LYS A 484 19.47 -22.73 -24.99
N ALA A 485 20.26 -23.06 -23.97
CA ALA A 485 19.87 -24.03 -22.95
C ALA A 485 18.63 -23.54 -22.17
N ILE A 486 18.55 -22.24 -21.86
CA ILE A 486 17.39 -21.61 -21.22
C ILE A 486 16.15 -21.72 -22.11
N GLU A 487 16.24 -21.35 -23.38
CA GLU A 487 15.10 -21.43 -24.30
C GLU A 487 14.63 -22.90 -24.49
N ALA A 488 15.57 -23.85 -24.61
CA ALA A 488 15.23 -25.27 -24.69
C ALA A 488 14.56 -25.79 -23.39
N CYS A 489 15.06 -25.36 -22.24
CA CYS A 489 14.49 -25.68 -20.93
C CYS A 489 13.05 -25.14 -20.80
N ASN A 490 12.83 -23.87 -21.16
CA ASN A 490 11.50 -23.28 -21.17
C ASN A 490 10.55 -23.97 -22.14
N ALA A 491 10.97 -24.22 -23.38
CA ALA A 491 10.17 -24.90 -24.40
C ALA A 491 9.78 -26.32 -24.00
N ALA A 492 10.60 -27.01 -23.21
CA ALA A 492 10.27 -28.32 -22.65
C ALA A 492 9.23 -28.25 -21.51
N GLY A 493 8.88 -27.06 -21.02
CA GLY A 493 8.02 -26.85 -19.85
C GLY A 493 8.77 -26.67 -18.53
N GLY A 494 10.08 -26.41 -18.59
CA GLY A 494 10.91 -26.05 -17.43
C GLY A 494 11.84 -27.15 -16.92
N GLY A 495 12.77 -26.75 -16.04
CA GLY A 495 13.84 -27.60 -15.52
C GLY A 495 15.03 -26.77 -15.04
N ARG A 496 16.21 -27.40 -14.98
CA ARG A 496 17.46 -26.78 -14.56
C ARG A 496 18.41 -26.60 -15.74
N VAL A 497 18.90 -25.39 -15.96
CA VAL A 497 20.05 -25.13 -16.84
C VAL A 497 21.31 -25.25 -16.00
N VAL A 498 22.13 -26.26 -16.27
CA VAL A 498 23.22 -26.65 -15.37
C VAL A 498 24.55 -26.09 -15.88
N VAL A 499 25.20 -25.29 -15.04
CA VAL A 499 26.59 -24.85 -15.19
C VAL A 499 27.44 -25.73 -14.27
N SER A 500 28.28 -26.58 -14.85
CA SER A 500 29.16 -27.47 -14.10
C SER A 500 30.39 -26.73 -13.56
N ALA A 501 31.18 -27.39 -12.70
CA ALA A 501 32.44 -26.85 -12.20
C ALA A 501 33.35 -26.38 -13.35
N GLY A 502 34.03 -25.26 -13.16
CA GLY A 502 34.85 -24.61 -14.18
C GLY A 502 34.62 -23.10 -14.27
N GLN A 503 35.43 -22.42 -15.08
CA GLN A 503 35.29 -21.00 -15.39
C GLN A 503 34.58 -20.84 -16.74
N TRP A 504 33.50 -20.06 -16.77
CA TRP A 504 32.64 -19.90 -17.93
C TRP A 504 32.43 -18.42 -18.23
N HIS A 505 32.97 -17.93 -19.34
CA HIS A 505 32.81 -16.54 -19.75
C HIS A 505 31.44 -16.32 -20.39
N THR A 506 30.76 -15.23 -20.04
CA THR A 506 29.43 -14.91 -20.60
C THR A 506 29.15 -13.41 -20.58
N GLY A 507 28.33 -12.92 -21.50
CA GLY A 507 27.63 -11.66 -21.43
C GLY A 507 26.29 -11.81 -20.72
N ALA A 508 25.30 -11.02 -21.14
CA ALA A 508 23.98 -11.02 -20.52
C ALA A 508 23.24 -12.37 -20.65
N ILE A 509 22.68 -12.84 -19.54
CA ILE A 509 21.83 -14.04 -19.46
C ILE A 509 20.37 -13.61 -19.35
N ARG A 510 19.48 -14.18 -20.17
CA ARG A 510 18.04 -13.90 -20.18
C ARG A 510 17.27 -15.10 -19.67
N LEU A 511 16.78 -15.02 -18.44
CA LEU A 511 15.95 -16.08 -17.86
C LEU A 511 14.54 -16.09 -18.49
N ARG A 512 13.96 -17.28 -18.54
CA ARG A 512 12.59 -17.54 -19.00
C ARG A 512 11.79 -18.24 -17.90
N SER A 513 10.47 -18.21 -18.03
CA SER A 513 9.57 -18.84 -17.08
C SER A 513 9.87 -20.33 -16.91
N ASN A 514 9.72 -20.85 -15.69
CA ASN A 514 9.98 -22.24 -15.31
C ASN A 514 11.44 -22.70 -15.48
N VAL A 515 12.41 -21.78 -15.49
CA VAL A 515 13.85 -22.09 -15.60
C VAL A 515 14.59 -21.81 -14.30
N ASN A 516 15.35 -22.81 -13.84
CA ASN A 516 16.33 -22.68 -12.76
C ASN A 516 17.76 -22.68 -13.35
N LEU A 517 18.46 -21.55 -13.33
CA LEU A 517 19.88 -21.49 -13.63
C LEU A 517 20.68 -22.02 -12.43
N HIS A 518 21.23 -23.23 -12.55
CA HIS A 518 21.89 -23.95 -11.47
C HIS A 518 23.41 -23.94 -11.64
N LEU A 519 24.12 -23.28 -10.73
CA LEU A 519 25.58 -23.22 -10.69
C LEU A 519 26.12 -24.25 -9.69
N SER A 520 26.74 -25.31 -10.23
CA SER A 520 27.34 -26.37 -9.42
C SER A 520 28.45 -25.82 -8.51
N GLU A 521 28.75 -26.55 -7.43
CA GLU A 521 29.92 -26.24 -6.60
C GLU A 521 31.20 -26.22 -7.46
N GLY A 522 32.01 -25.16 -7.33
CA GLY A 522 33.20 -24.93 -8.16
C GLY A 522 32.93 -24.35 -9.56
N ALA A 523 31.68 -24.03 -9.92
CA ALA A 523 31.36 -23.27 -11.12
C ALA A 523 31.55 -21.77 -10.90
N THR A 524 32.13 -21.05 -11.86
CA THR A 524 32.20 -19.59 -11.88
C THR A 524 31.72 -19.06 -13.22
N LEU A 525 30.65 -18.26 -13.23
CA LEU A 525 30.27 -17.45 -14.38
C LEU A 525 31.04 -16.12 -14.32
N LEU A 526 31.93 -15.89 -15.29
CA LEU A 526 32.74 -14.69 -15.44
C LEU A 526 32.04 -13.75 -16.45
N PHE A 527 31.36 -12.72 -15.94
CA PHE A 527 30.61 -11.80 -16.78
C PHE A 527 31.52 -10.83 -17.53
N SER A 528 31.25 -10.63 -18.82
CA SER A 528 32.05 -9.76 -19.69
C SER A 528 32.08 -8.32 -19.18
N THR A 529 33.23 -7.67 -19.32
CA THR A 529 33.40 -6.25 -19.00
C THR A 529 33.15 -5.35 -20.22
N ASP A 530 32.86 -5.94 -21.38
CA ASP A 530 32.49 -5.22 -22.60
C ASP A 530 31.00 -4.80 -22.55
N PRO A 531 30.68 -3.49 -22.50
CA PRO A 531 29.31 -3.01 -22.48
C PRO A 531 28.47 -3.44 -23.69
N ALA A 532 29.09 -3.74 -24.84
CA ALA A 532 28.38 -4.18 -26.04
C ALA A 532 27.66 -5.53 -25.84
N GLN A 533 28.15 -6.38 -24.94
CA GLN A 533 27.51 -7.67 -24.62
C GLN A 533 26.22 -7.54 -23.77
N TYR A 534 25.87 -6.31 -23.38
CA TYR A 534 24.64 -6.00 -22.62
C TYR A 534 23.64 -5.20 -23.46
N LEU A 535 23.83 -5.18 -24.78
CA LEU A 535 22.90 -4.62 -25.76
C LEU A 535 22.16 -5.74 -26.51
N PRO A 536 20.96 -5.48 -27.07
CA PRO A 536 20.24 -4.20 -27.08
C PRO A 536 19.75 -3.77 -25.70
N ALA A 537 19.51 -2.46 -25.55
CA ALA A 537 18.99 -1.90 -24.31
C ALA A 537 17.62 -2.51 -23.96
N VAL A 538 17.37 -2.69 -22.66
CA VAL A 538 16.12 -3.26 -22.13
C VAL A 538 15.49 -2.32 -21.13
N LEU A 539 14.18 -2.47 -20.91
CA LEU A 539 13.49 -1.78 -19.83
C LEU A 539 14.12 -2.20 -18.48
N THR A 540 14.63 -1.23 -17.76
CA THR A 540 15.28 -1.41 -16.46
C THR A 540 15.04 -0.17 -15.61
N LYS A 541 15.65 -0.14 -14.42
CA LYS A 541 15.52 0.94 -13.46
C LYS A 541 16.89 1.32 -12.93
N TRP A 542 17.21 2.60 -13.03
CA TRP A 542 18.48 3.17 -12.58
C TRP A 542 18.21 4.19 -11.47
N GLU A 543 18.71 3.94 -10.26
CA GLU A 543 18.43 4.74 -9.04
C GLU A 543 16.94 5.08 -8.84
N GLY A 544 16.08 4.10 -9.12
CA GLY A 544 14.63 4.23 -8.97
C GLY A 544 13.90 4.95 -10.11
N ILE A 545 14.55 5.19 -11.26
CA ILE A 545 13.98 5.84 -12.45
C ILE A 545 13.88 4.84 -13.61
N ASP A 546 12.72 4.73 -14.25
CA ASP A 546 12.53 3.83 -15.39
C ASP A 546 13.21 4.36 -16.66
N CYS A 547 13.92 3.48 -17.35
CA CYS A 547 14.59 3.78 -18.63
C CYS A 547 14.87 2.51 -19.45
N TYR A 548 15.25 2.69 -20.72
CA TYR A 548 15.89 1.66 -21.51
C TYR A 548 17.41 1.82 -21.41
N ASN A 549 18.12 0.84 -20.87
CA ASN A 549 19.58 0.91 -20.68
C ASN A 549 20.23 -0.48 -20.90
N TYR A 550 21.55 -0.58 -20.73
CA TYR A 550 22.26 -1.87 -20.71
C TYR A 550 21.51 -2.92 -19.89
N ALA A 551 21.48 -4.13 -20.43
CA ALA A 551 20.94 -5.29 -19.76
C ALA A 551 21.60 -5.54 -18.40
N PRO A 552 20.81 -5.83 -17.36
CA PRO A 552 21.32 -6.51 -16.18
C PRO A 552 22.01 -7.82 -16.57
N PHE A 553 23.04 -8.20 -15.81
CA PHE A 553 23.88 -9.36 -16.14
C PHE A 553 23.06 -10.66 -16.20
N ILE A 554 22.12 -10.81 -15.26
CA ILE A 554 21.06 -11.81 -15.32
C ILE A 554 19.72 -11.08 -15.26
N TYR A 555 18.92 -11.20 -16.32
CA TYR A 555 17.68 -10.45 -16.49
C TYR A 555 16.49 -11.36 -16.76
N ALA A 556 15.37 -11.05 -16.13
CA ALA A 556 14.06 -11.64 -16.44
C ALA A 556 13.02 -10.53 -16.51
N PHE A 557 12.20 -10.51 -17.55
CA PHE A 557 11.10 -9.54 -17.70
C PHE A 557 9.79 -10.28 -17.88
N GLU A 558 8.82 -10.03 -17.00
CA GLU A 558 7.48 -10.64 -17.04
C GLU A 558 7.54 -12.18 -17.12
N GLN A 559 8.39 -12.79 -16.29
CA GLN A 559 8.54 -14.25 -16.18
C GLN A 559 7.97 -14.79 -14.88
N GLU A 560 7.58 -16.07 -14.88
CA GLU A 560 7.04 -16.77 -13.71
C GLU A 560 7.84 -18.05 -13.42
N ASN A 561 8.02 -18.35 -12.13
CA ASN A 561 8.79 -19.52 -11.65
C ASN A 561 10.23 -19.51 -12.17
N ILE A 562 11.03 -18.56 -11.72
CA ILE A 562 12.44 -18.46 -12.11
C ILE A 562 13.33 -18.71 -10.89
N ALA A 563 14.48 -19.34 -11.12
CA ALA A 563 15.46 -19.51 -10.06
C ALA A 563 16.91 -19.35 -10.53
N ILE A 564 17.76 -18.93 -9.59
CA ILE A 564 19.22 -18.98 -9.68
C ILE A 564 19.68 -19.71 -8.43
N THR A 565 20.24 -20.91 -8.58
CA THR A 565 20.54 -21.79 -7.43
C THR A 565 21.93 -22.40 -7.52
N GLY A 566 22.37 -23.02 -6.43
CA GLY A 566 23.59 -23.81 -6.37
C GLY A 566 24.65 -23.17 -5.47
N LYS A 567 25.91 -23.60 -5.61
CA LYS A 567 27.04 -23.13 -4.78
C LYS A 567 28.18 -22.51 -5.59
N GLY A 568 27.95 -22.27 -6.88
CA GLY A 568 28.92 -21.58 -7.72
C GLY A 568 28.98 -20.08 -7.45
N THR A 569 29.90 -19.42 -8.15
CA THR A 569 30.16 -17.99 -8.05
C THR A 569 29.66 -17.26 -9.30
N LEU A 570 28.95 -16.16 -9.08
CA LEU A 570 28.61 -15.15 -10.07
C LEU A 570 29.62 -14.01 -9.92
N ASP A 571 30.46 -13.82 -10.93
CA ASP A 571 31.56 -12.85 -10.86
C ASP A 571 31.38 -11.78 -11.94
N GLY A 572 31.05 -10.58 -11.50
CA GLY A 572 30.79 -9.45 -12.40
C GLY A 572 32.05 -8.88 -13.04
N GLN A 573 33.24 -9.29 -12.58
CA GLN A 573 34.55 -8.77 -13.01
C GLN A 573 34.66 -7.23 -13.00
N SER A 574 33.81 -6.56 -12.21
CA SER A 574 33.80 -5.10 -12.16
C SER A 574 34.99 -4.58 -11.37
N SER A 575 35.57 -3.50 -11.87
CA SER A 575 36.73 -2.83 -11.32
C SER A 575 36.75 -1.34 -11.72
N TYR A 576 37.74 -0.59 -11.22
CA TYR A 576 37.89 0.83 -11.56
C TYR A 576 38.37 1.06 -13.01
N GLU A 577 38.87 0.02 -13.67
CA GLU A 577 39.25 0.02 -15.08
C GLU A 577 38.04 -0.14 -16.02
N ASN A 578 36.86 -0.53 -15.50
CA ASN A 578 35.64 -0.74 -16.29
C ASN A 578 34.43 -0.01 -15.68
N TRP A 579 33.40 -0.75 -15.26
CA TRP A 579 32.14 -0.28 -14.70
C TRP A 579 32.31 0.70 -13.54
N TRP A 580 33.11 0.39 -12.50
CA TRP A 580 33.26 1.31 -11.36
C TRP A 580 33.94 2.62 -11.76
N GLY A 581 34.82 2.54 -12.78
CA GLY A 581 35.48 3.67 -13.44
C GLY A 581 34.53 4.76 -13.93
N TRP A 582 33.27 4.41 -14.22
CA TRP A 582 32.26 5.36 -14.69
C TRP A 582 31.85 6.37 -13.60
N VAL A 583 32.04 6.01 -12.33
CA VAL A 583 31.68 6.83 -11.16
C VAL A 583 32.92 7.34 -10.42
N LYS A 584 33.89 6.46 -10.16
CA LYS A 584 35.11 6.76 -9.40
C LYS A 584 36.34 6.20 -10.11
N LYS A 585 37.49 6.87 -10.01
CA LYS A 585 38.78 6.37 -10.55
C LYS A 585 39.46 5.37 -9.62
N SER A 586 39.16 5.41 -8.33
CA SER A 586 39.58 4.44 -7.32
C SER A 586 38.62 4.48 -6.13
N GLN A 587 38.86 3.65 -5.11
CA GLN A 587 38.05 3.64 -3.89
C GLN A 587 38.03 5.00 -3.19
N THR A 588 39.16 5.71 -3.21
CA THR A 588 39.34 7.02 -2.54
C THR A 588 39.20 8.20 -3.49
N GLN A 589 39.24 8.01 -4.81
CA GLN A 589 39.24 9.10 -5.79
C GLN A 589 38.00 9.08 -6.69
N LYS A 590 37.23 10.17 -6.66
CA LYS A 590 36.13 10.39 -7.62
C LYS A 590 36.68 10.71 -9.02
N ALA A 591 35.96 10.28 -10.06
CA ALA A 591 36.23 10.75 -11.41
C ALA A 591 35.76 12.21 -11.55
N ASN A 592 36.54 13.06 -12.22
CA ASN A 592 36.19 14.46 -12.47
C ASN A 592 36.48 14.88 -13.93
N PRO A 593 35.44 15.16 -14.76
CA PRO A 593 34.04 14.81 -14.49
C PRO A 593 33.86 13.29 -14.48
N SER A 594 32.92 12.79 -13.68
CA SER A 594 32.47 11.38 -13.79
C SER A 594 31.82 11.15 -15.16
N LEU A 595 32.12 10.01 -15.79
CA LEU A 595 31.51 9.62 -17.07
C LEU A 595 29.98 9.50 -16.95
N GLN A 596 29.50 9.06 -15.78
CA GLN A 596 28.08 8.91 -15.47
C GLN A 596 27.30 10.23 -15.40
N ARG A 597 27.97 11.35 -15.05
CA ARG A 597 27.32 12.62 -14.70
C ARG A 597 26.31 13.09 -15.75
N GLY A 598 26.73 13.18 -17.02
CA GLY A 598 25.85 13.69 -18.09
C GLY A 598 24.63 12.81 -18.36
N SER A 599 24.80 11.47 -18.29
CA SER A 599 23.68 10.54 -18.49
C SER A 599 22.69 10.60 -17.32
N ARG A 600 23.20 10.71 -16.09
CA ARG A 600 22.40 10.88 -14.87
C ARG A 600 21.60 12.19 -14.91
N GLU A 601 22.25 13.32 -15.19
CA GLU A 601 21.59 14.62 -15.27
C GLU A 601 20.48 14.63 -16.32
N LYS A 602 20.73 14.03 -17.51
CA LYS A 602 19.71 13.86 -18.55
C LYS A 602 18.52 13.02 -18.07
N LEU A 603 18.77 11.91 -17.35
CA LEU A 603 17.69 11.01 -16.91
C LEU A 603 16.83 11.68 -15.84
N HIS A 604 17.44 12.40 -14.90
CA HIS A 604 16.71 13.20 -13.91
C HIS A 604 15.91 14.34 -14.56
N ALA A 605 16.44 14.99 -15.60
CA ALA A 605 15.69 16.00 -16.34
C ALA A 605 14.45 15.40 -17.03
N GLN A 606 14.60 14.23 -17.65
CA GLN A 606 13.48 13.49 -18.27
C GLN A 606 12.44 13.03 -17.24
N LEU A 607 12.89 12.56 -16.06
CA LEU A 607 12.01 12.23 -14.92
C LEU A 607 11.18 13.44 -14.49
N ASN A 608 11.84 14.58 -14.26
CA ASN A 608 11.18 15.80 -13.77
C ASN A 608 10.23 16.39 -14.83
N ALA A 609 10.56 16.24 -16.11
CA ALA A 609 9.66 16.60 -17.22
C ALA A 609 8.56 15.55 -17.48
N SER A 610 8.50 14.48 -16.69
CA SER A 610 7.56 13.36 -16.85
C SER A 610 7.60 12.72 -18.25
N ALA A 611 8.74 12.79 -18.95
CA ALA A 611 8.92 12.26 -20.29
C ALA A 611 8.51 10.78 -20.38
N PRO A 612 7.90 10.33 -21.50
CA PRO A 612 7.58 8.92 -21.72
C PRO A 612 8.80 8.01 -21.51
N ILE A 613 8.60 6.83 -20.93
CA ILE A 613 9.69 5.87 -20.68
C ILE A 613 10.34 5.43 -22.01
N SER A 614 9.56 5.34 -23.09
CA SER A 614 10.03 5.06 -24.45
C SER A 614 11.09 6.05 -24.95
N ASP A 615 11.12 7.27 -24.42
CA ASP A 615 12.02 8.34 -24.87
C ASP A 615 13.31 8.39 -24.03
N ARG A 616 13.40 7.54 -23.00
CA ARG A 616 14.51 7.47 -22.04
C ARG A 616 15.44 6.33 -22.43
N VAL A 617 16.02 6.44 -23.63
CA VAL A 617 16.92 5.43 -24.20
C VAL A 617 18.38 5.79 -23.93
N TYR A 618 19.08 4.86 -23.30
CA TYR A 618 20.49 4.92 -22.92
C TYR A 618 21.22 3.68 -23.49
N GLY A 619 22.15 3.06 -22.76
CA GLY A 619 23.03 2.03 -23.32
C GLY A 619 24.21 2.65 -24.08
N ALA A 620 24.43 2.25 -25.33
CA ALA A 620 25.58 2.66 -26.14
C ALA A 620 25.81 4.19 -26.12
N GLY A 621 27.05 4.62 -25.84
CA GLY A 621 27.41 6.04 -25.75
C GLY A 621 27.00 6.73 -24.44
N HIS A 622 26.33 6.02 -23.54
CA HIS A 622 25.94 6.49 -22.21
C HIS A 622 26.59 5.65 -21.10
N TYR A 623 26.62 6.21 -19.88
CA TYR A 623 27.38 5.67 -18.75
C TYR A 623 26.50 5.44 -17.51
N LEU A 624 25.38 4.75 -17.70
CA LEU A 624 24.54 4.25 -16.60
C LEU A 624 24.82 2.75 -16.43
N ARG A 625 25.43 2.36 -15.31
CA ARG A 625 25.83 0.97 -15.06
C ARG A 625 24.58 0.06 -14.95
N PRO A 626 24.63 -1.17 -15.47
CA PRO A 626 23.57 -2.16 -15.25
C PRO A 626 23.63 -2.72 -13.82
N ASN A 627 22.53 -3.33 -13.37
CA ASN A 627 22.48 -4.13 -12.15
C ASN A 627 23.01 -5.56 -12.44
N PHE A 628 23.32 -6.34 -11.40
CA PHE A 628 23.74 -7.73 -11.59
C PHE A 628 22.54 -8.63 -11.90
N ILE A 629 21.68 -8.90 -10.91
CA ILE A 629 20.50 -9.76 -11.06
C ILE A 629 19.26 -8.88 -10.98
N GLN A 630 18.45 -8.85 -12.04
CA GLN A 630 17.21 -8.07 -12.05
C GLN A 630 16.06 -8.87 -12.68
N PRO A 631 15.23 -9.52 -11.85
CA PRO A 631 13.89 -9.87 -12.25
C PRO A 631 13.00 -8.60 -12.19
N TYR A 632 12.29 -8.34 -13.29
CA TYR A 632 11.45 -7.17 -13.47
C TYR A 632 10.03 -7.66 -13.82
N ARG A 633 9.05 -7.31 -13.00
CA ARG A 633 7.65 -7.80 -13.08
C ARG A 633 7.53 -9.33 -13.08
N CYS A 634 8.37 -10.01 -12.31
CA CYS A 634 8.36 -11.46 -12.23
C CYS A 634 7.54 -11.97 -11.03
N ARG A 635 7.10 -13.22 -11.10
CA ARG A 635 6.39 -13.90 -10.00
C ARG A 635 7.08 -15.23 -9.66
N ASN A 636 7.13 -15.57 -8.37
CA ASN A 636 7.77 -16.79 -7.86
C ASN A 636 9.26 -16.85 -8.25
N VAL A 637 10.06 -16.04 -7.55
CA VAL A 637 11.49 -15.85 -7.81
C VAL A 637 12.29 -16.47 -6.67
N LEU A 638 13.28 -17.31 -6.99
CA LEU A 638 14.23 -17.87 -6.02
C LEU A 638 15.68 -17.54 -6.40
N ILE A 639 16.44 -16.94 -5.49
CA ILE A 639 17.88 -16.73 -5.64
C ILE A 639 18.54 -17.36 -4.42
N GLU A 640 19.29 -18.44 -4.61
CA GLU A 640 19.73 -19.29 -3.50
C GLU A 640 21.16 -19.82 -3.62
N GLY A 641 21.89 -19.79 -2.50
CA GLY A 641 23.16 -20.50 -2.28
C GLY A 641 24.38 -19.95 -3.02
N VAL A 642 24.20 -19.17 -4.09
CA VAL A 642 25.29 -18.65 -4.91
C VAL A 642 26.12 -17.60 -4.18
N ARG A 643 27.40 -17.51 -4.55
CA ARG A 643 28.27 -16.40 -4.16
C ARG A 643 28.25 -15.32 -5.24
N ILE A 644 28.13 -14.04 -4.85
CA ILE A 644 28.15 -12.91 -5.80
C ILE A 644 29.34 -12.01 -5.47
N VAL A 645 30.17 -11.72 -6.47
CA VAL A 645 31.34 -10.85 -6.32
C VAL A 645 31.46 -9.82 -7.46
N ARG A 646 32.07 -8.68 -7.15
CA ARG A 646 32.49 -7.65 -8.12
C ARG A 646 31.36 -7.19 -9.05
N SER A 647 30.23 -6.81 -8.45
CA SER A 647 29.04 -6.32 -9.15
C SER A 647 29.28 -4.95 -9.80
N PRO A 648 28.71 -4.68 -11.00
CA PRO A 648 28.79 -3.36 -11.63
C PRO A 648 28.09 -2.26 -10.83
N MET A 649 26.96 -2.58 -10.17
CA MET A 649 26.13 -1.68 -9.36
C MET A 649 25.34 -2.52 -8.33
N TRP A 650 24.02 -2.45 -8.25
CA TRP A 650 23.22 -3.25 -7.30
C TRP A 650 23.28 -4.73 -7.64
N GLU A 651 23.45 -5.57 -6.61
CA GLU A 651 23.59 -7.01 -6.77
C GLU A 651 22.25 -7.69 -7.12
N ILE A 652 21.23 -7.53 -6.28
CA ILE A 652 19.94 -8.23 -6.44
C ILE A 652 18.81 -7.21 -6.43
N HIS A 653 18.18 -6.99 -7.59
CA HIS A 653 17.22 -5.91 -7.76
C HIS A 653 15.87 -6.42 -8.30
N PRO A 654 15.03 -7.08 -7.47
CA PRO A 654 13.69 -7.46 -7.88
C PRO A 654 12.78 -6.24 -7.94
N VAL A 655 12.30 -5.92 -9.16
CA VAL A 655 11.44 -4.76 -9.43
C VAL A 655 10.03 -5.21 -9.77
N PHE A 656 9.00 -4.67 -9.10
CA PHE A 656 7.59 -5.04 -9.33
C PHE A 656 7.34 -6.56 -9.22
N CYS A 657 8.12 -7.26 -8.39
CA CYS A 657 8.04 -8.71 -8.27
C CYS A 657 7.10 -9.12 -7.14
N THR A 658 6.59 -10.36 -7.22
CA THR A 658 5.74 -10.96 -6.17
C THR A 658 6.22 -12.36 -5.83
N ASN A 659 6.23 -12.70 -4.54
CA ASN A 659 6.76 -13.97 -4.03
C ASN A 659 8.25 -14.14 -4.42
N VAL A 660 9.12 -13.48 -3.66
CA VAL A 660 10.56 -13.45 -3.90
C VAL A 660 11.28 -14.04 -2.69
N ILE A 661 12.16 -15.01 -2.94
CA ILE A 661 13.02 -15.63 -1.92
C ILE A 661 14.48 -15.39 -2.30
N VAL A 662 15.22 -14.78 -1.39
CA VAL A 662 16.68 -14.60 -1.45
C VAL A 662 17.28 -15.32 -0.25
N ARG A 663 17.99 -16.41 -0.46
CA ARG A 663 18.37 -17.32 0.63
C ARG A 663 19.80 -17.81 0.56
N GLY A 664 20.49 -17.82 1.71
CA GLY A 664 21.77 -18.51 1.82
C GLY A 664 22.86 -17.94 0.92
N LEU A 665 22.77 -16.66 0.54
CA LEU A 665 23.73 -16.03 -0.35
C LEU A 665 24.96 -15.55 0.42
N ASP A 666 26.08 -15.50 -0.29
CA ASP A 666 27.33 -14.89 0.17
C ASP A 666 27.72 -13.77 -0.80
N ILE A 667 27.52 -12.52 -0.39
CA ILE A 667 27.76 -11.33 -1.20
C ILE A 667 29.03 -10.64 -0.71
N PHE A 668 29.98 -10.42 -1.62
CA PHE A 668 31.24 -9.73 -1.35
C PHE A 668 31.59 -8.78 -2.50
N SER A 669 31.24 -7.50 -2.38
CA SER A 669 31.45 -6.50 -3.43
C SER A 669 31.53 -5.08 -2.87
N HIS A 670 32.68 -4.41 -3.01
CA HIS A 670 32.95 -3.07 -2.44
C HIS A 670 33.16 -1.96 -3.49
N GLY A 671 32.52 -2.10 -4.66
CA GLY A 671 32.41 -1.04 -5.65
C GLY A 671 31.44 0.08 -5.22
N PRO A 672 31.42 1.22 -5.94
CA PRO A 672 30.45 2.28 -5.68
C PRO A 672 29.02 1.80 -5.97
N ASN A 673 28.08 2.03 -5.05
CA ASN A 673 26.68 1.62 -5.19
C ASN A 673 26.52 0.10 -5.33
N ASN A 674 27.34 -0.68 -4.61
CA ASN A 674 27.15 -2.13 -4.47
C ASN A 674 26.24 -2.37 -3.27
N ASP A 675 24.94 -2.19 -3.51
CA ASP A 675 23.85 -2.53 -2.60
C ASP A 675 23.54 -4.04 -2.75
N GLY A 676 23.40 -4.75 -1.62
CA GLY A 676 23.28 -6.22 -1.61
C GLY A 676 21.97 -6.76 -2.14
N CYS A 677 20.84 -6.26 -1.63
CA CYS A 677 19.52 -6.63 -2.11
C CYS A 677 18.56 -5.45 -2.07
N ASP A 678 17.95 -5.15 -3.21
CA ASP A 678 17.12 -3.98 -3.48
C ASP A 678 15.70 -4.35 -3.90
N PRO A 679 14.84 -4.90 -3.01
CA PRO A 679 13.43 -5.04 -3.35
C PRO A 679 12.80 -3.68 -3.68
N GLU A 680 12.43 -3.49 -4.96
CA GLU A 680 11.87 -2.24 -5.45
C GLU A 680 10.43 -2.41 -5.95
N SER A 681 9.47 -1.81 -5.25
CA SER A 681 8.03 -1.99 -5.52
C SER A 681 7.59 -3.46 -5.57
N SER A 682 8.24 -4.30 -4.75
CA SER A 682 8.04 -5.76 -4.73
C SER A 682 7.27 -6.17 -3.48
N ARG A 683 6.47 -7.24 -3.58
CA ARG A 683 5.60 -7.70 -2.50
C ARG A 683 5.81 -9.16 -2.12
N ASN A 684 5.64 -9.47 -0.84
CA ASN A 684 5.85 -10.81 -0.27
C ASN A 684 7.27 -11.30 -0.55
N VAL A 685 8.23 -10.72 0.17
CA VAL A 685 9.67 -10.95 -0.02
C VAL A 685 10.27 -11.56 1.24
N LEU A 686 11.01 -12.66 1.08
CA LEU A 686 11.80 -13.30 2.12
C LEU A 686 13.29 -13.18 1.78
N ILE A 687 14.06 -12.56 2.67
CA ILE A 687 15.52 -12.53 2.61
C ILE A 687 16.03 -13.26 3.85
N GLU A 688 16.65 -14.43 3.70
CA GLU A 688 17.06 -15.22 4.86
C GLU A 688 18.43 -15.89 4.76
N ASN A 689 19.12 -15.96 5.89
CA ASN A 689 20.39 -16.68 6.04
C ASN A 689 21.50 -16.21 5.07
N CYS A 690 21.46 -14.94 4.66
CA CYS A 690 22.46 -14.36 3.76
C CYS A 690 23.58 -13.66 4.53
N THR A 691 24.78 -13.62 3.95
CA THR A 691 25.90 -12.78 4.39
C THR A 691 26.10 -11.63 3.40
N PHE A 692 26.09 -10.40 3.91
CA PHE A 692 26.29 -9.19 3.15
C PHE A 692 27.59 -8.50 3.57
N ASP A 693 28.51 -8.38 2.62
CA ASP A 693 29.76 -7.62 2.73
C ASP A 693 29.83 -6.66 1.53
N THR A 694 29.23 -5.49 1.69
CA THR A 694 28.79 -4.61 0.60
C THR A 694 29.51 -3.27 0.61
N GLY A 695 29.59 -2.63 -0.55
CA GLY A 695 30.17 -1.29 -0.72
C GLY A 695 29.20 -0.14 -0.43
N ASP A 696 27.91 -0.45 -0.32
CA ASP A 696 26.83 0.47 0.05
C ASP A 696 25.85 -0.25 1.01
N ASP A 697 24.56 0.05 1.01
CA ASP A 697 23.57 -0.60 1.91
C ASP A 697 23.50 -2.15 1.71
N CYS A 698 23.49 -2.94 2.79
CA CYS A 698 23.39 -4.41 2.69
C CYS A 698 22.04 -4.85 2.09
N ILE A 699 20.96 -4.23 2.57
CA ILE A 699 19.60 -4.40 2.05
C ILE A 699 18.99 -3.01 1.92
N ALA A 700 18.51 -2.64 0.73
CA ALA A 700 17.93 -1.34 0.43
C ALA A 700 16.55 -1.46 -0.21
N ILE A 701 15.50 -1.40 0.61
CA ILE A 701 14.11 -1.50 0.18
C ILE A 701 13.68 -0.17 -0.45
N LYS A 702 13.15 -0.24 -1.68
CA LYS A 702 12.81 0.92 -2.51
C LYS A 702 11.43 0.76 -3.14
N SER A 703 10.93 1.79 -3.81
CA SER A 703 9.64 1.83 -4.51
C SER A 703 9.59 3.01 -5.50
N GLY A 704 10.69 3.30 -6.19
CA GLY A 704 10.81 4.36 -7.19
C GLY A 704 11.05 5.77 -6.69
N ARG A 705 11.58 6.60 -7.59
CA ARG A 705 12.02 7.97 -7.32
C ARG A 705 11.05 8.99 -7.92
N ASN A 706 10.66 9.97 -7.10
CA ASN A 706 9.90 11.17 -7.45
C ASN A 706 8.67 10.86 -8.35
N ASN A 707 8.58 11.52 -9.51
CA ASN A 707 7.45 11.42 -10.43
C ASN A 707 7.19 9.98 -10.88
N ASP A 708 8.21 9.16 -11.13
CA ASP A 708 7.99 7.78 -11.55
C ASP A 708 7.45 6.89 -10.43
N GLY A 709 8.02 6.99 -9.22
CA GLY A 709 7.47 6.24 -8.07
C GLY A 709 6.02 6.65 -7.77
N ARG A 710 5.71 7.97 -7.85
CA ARG A 710 4.33 8.47 -7.73
C ARG A 710 3.43 8.12 -8.91
N ARG A 711 3.96 7.91 -10.11
CA ARG A 711 3.20 7.50 -11.29
C ARG A 711 2.73 6.05 -11.15
N TRP A 712 3.61 5.18 -10.66
CA TRP A 712 3.29 3.77 -10.44
C TRP A 712 2.42 3.55 -9.21
N LEU A 713 2.62 4.29 -8.11
CA LEU A 713 1.92 4.09 -6.83
C LEU A 713 1.94 2.63 -6.35
N MET A 714 3.05 1.93 -6.59
CA MET A 714 3.26 0.55 -6.14
C MET A 714 4.24 0.56 -4.97
N PRO A 715 3.83 0.13 -3.76
CA PRO A 715 4.74 0.07 -2.64
C PRO A 715 5.66 -1.15 -2.72
N SER A 716 6.78 -1.11 -2.01
CA SER A 716 7.38 -2.34 -1.49
C SER A 716 6.67 -2.74 -0.21
N GLU A 717 6.18 -3.98 -0.12
CA GLU A 717 5.45 -4.40 1.06
C GLU A 717 5.53 -5.89 1.42
N ASN A 718 5.32 -6.19 2.70
CA ASN A 718 5.37 -7.54 3.27
C ASN A 718 6.74 -8.18 3.07
N LEU A 719 7.76 -7.59 3.69
CA LEU A 719 9.14 -8.06 3.64
C LEU A 719 9.54 -8.69 4.97
N VAL A 720 10.08 -9.90 4.92
CA VAL A 720 10.66 -10.61 6.07
C VAL A 720 12.15 -10.82 5.81
N ILE A 721 12.98 -10.29 6.70
CA ILE A 721 14.44 -10.39 6.67
C ILE A 721 14.85 -11.13 7.93
N ARG A 722 15.48 -12.31 7.82
CA ARG A 722 15.85 -13.09 9.01
C ARG A 722 17.13 -13.89 8.92
N GLY A 723 17.82 -14.07 10.05
CA GLY A 723 19.02 -14.93 10.11
C GLY A 723 20.20 -14.40 9.29
N CYS A 724 20.18 -13.13 8.88
CA CYS A 724 21.22 -12.55 8.03
C CYS A 724 22.40 -11.99 8.86
N THR A 725 23.57 -11.97 8.25
CA THR A 725 24.78 -11.33 8.78
C THR A 725 25.18 -10.14 7.91
N MET A 726 25.28 -8.95 8.49
CA MET A 726 25.71 -7.71 7.83
C MET A 726 27.10 -7.31 8.33
N LYS A 727 28.09 -7.28 7.43
CA LYS A 727 29.53 -7.10 7.75
C LYS A 727 30.13 -5.78 7.28
N ASP A 728 29.55 -5.10 6.30
CA ASP A 728 30.04 -3.80 5.82
C ASP A 728 28.91 -3.12 5.05
N GLY A 729 28.93 -1.79 4.94
CA GLY A 729 27.96 -1.03 4.16
C GLY A 729 27.42 0.24 4.82
N HIS A 730 26.68 1.04 4.05
CA HIS A 730 26.07 2.28 4.55
C HIS A 730 24.85 2.05 5.47
N GLY A 731 24.34 0.82 5.54
CA GLY A 731 23.25 0.42 6.42
C GLY A 731 22.91 -1.07 6.33
N GLY A 732 22.53 -1.69 7.47
CA GLY A 732 22.19 -3.11 7.54
C GLY A 732 20.83 -3.44 6.93
N THR A 733 19.76 -2.81 7.44
CA THR A 733 18.45 -2.77 6.79
C THR A 733 18.08 -1.32 6.49
N VAL A 734 17.85 -1.03 5.21
CA VAL A 734 17.60 0.33 4.74
C VAL A 734 16.27 0.41 3.99
N VAL A 735 15.52 1.48 4.24
CA VAL A 735 14.35 1.88 3.45
C VAL A 735 14.63 3.24 2.83
N GLY A 736 14.66 3.32 1.50
CA GLY A 736 14.94 4.57 0.77
C GLY A 736 16.20 4.55 -0.09
N SER A 737 16.50 5.66 -0.78
CA SER A 737 15.79 6.95 -0.73
C SER A 737 14.62 7.03 -1.72
N GLU A 738 14.57 6.08 -2.63
CA GLU A 738 13.62 5.96 -3.71
C GLU A 738 12.33 5.33 -3.17
N ILE A 739 11.54 6.06 -2.39
CA ILE A 739 10.35 5.54 -1.68
C ILE A 739 9.04 6.19 -2.14
N SER A 740 9.03 6.81 -3.32
CA SER A 740 7.91 7.63 -3.79
C SER A 740 6.63 6.81 -4.03
N GLY A 741 6.77 5.51 -4.32
CA GLY A 741 5.69 4.52 -4.34
C GLY A 741 5.23 4.00 -2.97
N SER A 742 5.89 4.41 -1.88
CA SER A 742 5.70 3.96 -0.48
C SER A 742 6.37 2.64 -0.11
N CYS A 743 6.58 2.40 1.18
CA CYS A 743 7.11 1.16 1.73
C CYS A 743 6.40 0.81 3.03
N ARG A 744 5.94 -0.43 3.20
CA ARG A 744 5.25 -0.84 4.43
C ARG A 744 5.45 -2.29 4.82
N ASN A 745 5.30 -2.59 6.10
CA ASN A 745 5.32 -3.96 6.64
C ASN A 745 6.67 -4.65 6.38
N VAL A 746 7.71 -4.07 6.96
CA VAL A 746 9.09 -4.59 6.90
C VAL A 746 9.45 -5.19 8.25
N PHE A 747 9.89 -6.43 8.26
CA PHE A 747 10.20 -7.19 9.47
C PHE A 747 11.64 -7.71 9.40
N THR A 748 12.52 -7.22 10.26
CA THR A 748 13.90 -7.70 10.39
C THR A 748 14.07 -8.43 11.71
N GLU A 749 14.39 -9.72 11.71
CA GLU A 749 14.56 -10.51 12.95
C GLU A 749 15.77 -11.44 12.95
N ASP A 750 16.30 -11.73 14.15
CA ASP A 750 17.35 -12.73 14.35
C ASP A 750 18.60 -12.51 13.47
N CYS A 751 18.97 -11.24 13.26
CA CYS A 751 20.14 -10.85 12.45
C CYS A 751 21.33 -10.45 13.32
N ARG A 752 22.53 -10.56 12.75
CA ARG A 752 23.78 -10.03 13.35
C ARG A 752 24.36 -8.91 12.49
N MET A 753 24.65 -7.77 13.10
CA MET A 753 25.20 -6.58 12.44
C MET A 753 26.45 -6.12 13.19
N ASP A 754 27.64 -6.36 12.65
CA ASP A 754 28.86 -6.16 13.44
C ASP A 754 30.07 -5.80 12.58
N SER A 755 30.36 -4.50 12.50
CA SER A 755 31.56 -4.01 11.83
C SER A 755 31.85 -2.53 12.11
N PRO A 756 33.14 -2.13 12.20
CA PRO A 756 33.49 -0.71 12.23
C PRO A 756 33.18 0.03 10.92
N ASN A 757 32.95 -0.68 9.81
CA ASN A 757 32.64 -0.11 8.50
C ASN A 757 31.15 -0.12 8.17
N LEU A 758 30.32 -0.80 8.97
CA LEU A 758 28.87 -0.72 8.84
C LEU A 758 28.37 0.58 9.47
N ASP A 759 27.88 1.53 8.70
CA ASP A 759 27.53 2.84 9.24
C ASP A 759 26.34 2.78 10.22
N ARG A 760 25.29 2.04 9.86
CA ARG A 760 23.97 2.09 10.52
C ARG A 760 23.32 0.71 10.57
N ALA A 761 22.60 0.39 11.65
CA ALA A 761 21.87 -0.88 11.71
C ALA A 761 20.52 -0.80 10.97
N LEU A 762 19.67 0.14 11.38
CA LEU A 762 18.39 0.45 10.70
C LEU A 762 18.42 1.89 10.17
N ARG A 763 18.14 2.05 8.87
CA ARG A 763 18.18 3.36 8.21
C ARG A 763 16.94 3.61 7.37
N LEU A 764 16.29 4.76 7.57
CA LEU A 764 15.25 5.27 6.71
C LEU A 764 15.71 6.60 6.11
N LYS A 765 15.68 6.73 4.77
CA LYS A 765 16.14 7.93 4.06
C LYS A 765 15.07 8.45 3.11
N THR A 766 14.74 9.74 3.19
CA THR A 766 13.71 10.39 2.35
C THR A 766 13.93 11.91 2.30
N ASN A 767 13.11 12.63 1.52
CA ASN A 767 13.06 14.09 1.47
C ASN A 767 11.74 14.61 0.87
N ALA A 768 11.56 15.93 0.81
CA ALA A 768 10.32 16.57 0.35
C ALA A 768 10.07 16.52 -1.18
N VAL A 769 11.00 15.97 -1.96
CA VAL A 769 10.78 15.71 -3.40
C VAL A 769 10.17 14.33 -3.62
N ARG A 770 10.42 13.39 -2.70
CA ARG A 770 9.97 12.00 -2.83
C ARG A 770 8.47 11.83 -2.60
N GLY A 771 7.92 12.39 -1.52
CA GLY A 771 6.60 12.01 -1.03
C GLY A 771 6.58 10.58 -0.50
N GLY A 772 5.47 9.86 -0.70
CA GLY A 772 5.31 8.48 -0.27
C GLY A 772 5.10 8.32 1.24
N ILE A 773 4.80 7.09 1.64
CA ILE A 773 4.56 6.68 3.03
C ILE A 773 5.54 5.57 3.40
N LEU A 774 6.27 5.71 4.50
CA LEU A 774 7.07 4.65 5.10
C LEU A 774 6.45 4.32 6.45
N GLU A 775 5.89 3.12 6.58
CA GLU A 775 5.19 2.74 7.80
C GLU A 775 5.36 1.28 8.17
N ASN A 776 5.20 0.95 9.45
CA ASN A 776 5.24 -0.43 9.93
C ASN A 776 6.59 -1.10 9.63
N VAL A 777 7.66 -0.52 10.17
CA VAL A 777 9.03 -1.06 10.07
C VAL A 777 9.43 -1.59 11.44
N PHE A 778 9.66 -2.89 11.52
CA PHE A 778 9.92 -3.62 12.75
C PHE A 778 11.28 -4.29 12.70
N MET A 779 12.04 -4.19 13.79
CA MET A 779 13.29 -4.90 13.98
C MET A 779 13.28 -5.59 15.35
N ARG A 780 13.51 -6.91 15.41
CA ARG A 780 13.63 -7.62 16.69
C ARG A 780 14.79 -8.59 16.78
N ASN A 781 15.23 -8.90 18.00
CA ASN A 781 16.25 -9.93 18.25
C ASN A 781 17.53 -9.72 17.42
N VAL A 782 18.00 -8.48 17.30
CA VAL A 782 19.20 -8.15 16.52
C VAL A 782 20.38 -7.91 17.45
N GLU A 783 21.47 -8.65 17.24
CA GLU A 783 22.75 -8.41 17.89
C GLU A 783 23.58 -7.44 17.05
N ILE A 784 23.85 -6.26 17.62
CA ILE A 784 24.72 -5.26 17.03
C ILE A 784 26.05 -5.28 17.80
N GLY A 785 27.14 -5.57 17.12
CA GLY A 785 28.47 -5.44 17.73
C GLY A 785 28.89 -3.98 17.73
N ARG A 786 29.33 -3.49 16.57
CA ARG A 786 29.60 -2.07 16.33
C ARG A 786 28.96 -1.56 15.05
N VAL A 787 28.61 -0.27 15.05
CA VAL A 787 28.33 0.54 13.85
C VAL A 787 29.14 1.84 13.84
N ALA A 788 29.35 2.44 12.67
CA ALA A 788 30.21 3.61 12.48
C ALA A 788 29.51 4.95 12.76
N GLU A 789 28.18 5.00 12.76
CA GLU A 789 27.41 6.23 12.99
C GLU A 789 26.32 6.12 14.04
N ALA A 790 25.28 5.31 13.79
CA ALA A 790 24.08 5.28 14.62
C ALA A 790 23.32 3.96 14.51
N ILE A 791 22.69 3.52 15.60
CA ILE A 791 21.85 2.31 15.57
C ILE A 791 20.61 2.50 14.69
N LEU A 792 19.81 3.53 14.96
CA LEU A 792 18.66 3.92 14.14
C LEU A 792 18.88 5.32 13.54
N THR A 793 18.80 5.39 12.22
CA THR A 793 18.76 6.66 11.48
C THR A 793 17.43 6.80 10.75
N ILE A 794 16.78 7.96 10.90
CA ILE A 794 15.68 8.39 10.02
C ILE A 794 16.03 9.80 9.57
N ASP A 795 16.27 9.98 8.28
CA ASP A 795 16.78 11.24 7.73
C ASP A 795 15.90 11.77 6.60
N PHE A 796 15.21 12.88 6.87
CA PHE A 796 14.45 13.61 5.86
C PHE A 796 15.33 14.60 5.08
N LYS A 797 16.58 14.85 5.50
CA LYS A 797 17.49 15.81 4.85
C LYS A 797 18.40 15.15 3.81
N TYR A 798 18.09 13.91 3.41
CA TYR A 798 18.83 13.20 2.38
C TYR A 798 18.77 13.96 1.04
N GLU A 799 19.93 14.22 0.42
CA GLU A 799 20.08 14.93 -0.85
C GLU A 799 19.32 16.27 -0.90
N GLU A 800 18.17 16.33 -1.57
CA GLU A 800 17.44 17.57 -1.86
C GLU A 800 16.80 18.23 -0.62
N GLY A 801 16.72 17.50 0.50
CA GLY A 801 16.13 18.00 1.73
C GLY A 801 14.71 18.54 1.52
N GLU A 802 14.40 19.69 2.12
CA GLU A 802 13.04 20.25 2.09
C GLU A 802 12.71 20.99 0.78
N SER A 803 13.50 20.83 -0.29
CA SER A 803 13.37 21.59 -1.55
C SER A 803 12.23 21.11 -2.48
N GLY A 804 11.17 20.51 -1.93
CA GLY A 804 10.05 19.96 -2.69
C GLY A 804 8.69 20.12 -2.02
N SER A 805 7.62 19.83 -2.76
CA SER A 805 6.23 19.97 -2.31
C SER A 805 5.59 18.65 -1.84
N HIS A 806 6.27 17.53 -2.04
CA HIS A 806 5.78 16.18 -1.73
C HIS A 806 6.36 15.72 -0.40
N TYR A 807 5.75 16.18 0.70
CA TYR A 807 6.21 15.80 2.03
C TYR A 807 5.97 14.29 2.29
N PRO A 808 6.98 13.55 2.75
CA PRO A 808 6.84 12.12 3.07
C PRO A 808 6.14 11.93 4.41
N ILE A 809 5.48 10.79 4.60
CA ILE A 809 4.97 10.33 5.90
C ILE A 809 5.88 9.22 6.41
N VAL A 810 6.38 9.32 7.64
CA VAL A 810 7.10 8.23 8.31
C VAL A 810 6.49 7.95 9.68
N ARG A 811 6.01 6.72 9.91
CA ARG A 811 5.34 6.35 11.17
C ARG A 811 5.48 4.89 11.56
N ASN A 812 5.26 4.58 12.83
CA ASN A 812 5.23 3.21 13.38
C ASN A 812 6.53 2.44 13.10
N ILE A 813 7.62 2.88 13.75
CA ILE A 813 8.95 2.27 13.66
C ILE A 813 9.26 1.62 15.01
N VAL A 814 9.48 0.32 15.04
CA VAL A 814 9.64 -0.43 16.30
C VAL A 814 10.94 -1.22 16.29
N MET A 815 11.75 -1.02 17.34
CA MET A 815 12.91 -1.85 17.66
C MET A 815 12.65 -2.59 18.97
N GLU A 816 12.72 -3.91 18.96
CA GLU A 816 12.40 -4.76 20.12
C GLU A 816 13.53 -5.77 20.40
N ASN A 817 13.99 -5.90 21.64
CA ASN A 817 15.05 -6.85 21.98
C ASN A 817 16.32 -6.69 21.10
N VAL A 818 16.77 -5.43 20.93
CA VAL A 818 17.98 -5.10 20.17
C VAL A 818 19.10 -4.77 21.14
N THR A 819 20.29 -5.33 20.90
CA THR A 819 21.48 -5.07 21.72
C THR A 819 22.61 -4.45 20.91
N SER A 820 23.40 -3.54 21.49
CA SER A 820 24.63 -2.98 20.89
C SER A 820 25.81 -3.04 21.85
N LYS A 821 27.03 -3.37 21.36
CA LYS A 821 28.27 -3.29 22.16
C LYS A 821 29.00 -1.94 22.04
N SER A 822 28.90 -1.27 20.89
CA SER A 822 29.46 0.08 20.69
C SER A 822 28.78 0.82 19.53
N ALA A 823 28.44 2.09 19.73
CA ALA A 823 27.97 2.96 18.65
C ALA A 823 28.24 4.42 19.01
N PRO A 824 28.49 5.32 18.04
CA PRO A 824 28.60 6.73 18.36
C PRO A 824 27.31 7.33 18.94
N ARG A 825 26.14 6.81 18.56
CA ARG A 825 24.83 7.14 19.17
C ARG A 825 23.80 6.04 18.92
N VAL A 826 22.69 6.10 19.65
CA VAL A 826 21.56 5.19 19.42
C VAL A 826 20.67 5.76 18.32
N LEU A 827 20.23 7.02 18.44
CA LEU A 827 19.26 7.63 17.55
C LEU A 827 19.82 8.82 16.78
N SER A 828 19.55 8.85 15.48
CA SER A 828 19.69 10.02 14.61
C SER A 828 18.41 10.19 13.77
N ILE A 829 17.40 10.84 14.34
CA ILE A 829 16.05 10.97 13.79
C ILE A 829 15.76 12.44 13.49
N ILE A 830 15.67 12.78 12.21
CA ILE A 830 15.52 14.16 11.73
C ILE A 830 14.35 14.22 10.74
N GLY A 831 13.21 14.76 11.21
CA GLY A 831 12.01 15.01 10.41
C GLY A 831 11.83 16.49 10.02
N TYR A 832 10.63 16.84 9.54
CA TYR A 832 10.23 18.23 9.27
C TYR A 832 9.10 18.68 10.20
N ALA A 833 9.01 19.97 10.51
CA ALA A 833 7.91 20.50 11.32
C ALA A 833 6.52 20.27 10.68
N LYS A 834 6.45 20.36 9.33
CA LYS A 834 5.21 20.15 8.56
C LYS A 834 4.85 18.68 8.35
N SER A 835 5.79 17.77 8.59
CA SER A 835 5.60 16.33 8.52
C SER A 835 6.47 15.64 9.57
N PRO A 836 6.05 15.69 10.84
CA PRO A 836 6.80 15.07 11.93
C PRO A 836 6.84 13.54 11.75
N ILE A 837 7.95 12.94 12.16
CA ILE A 837 8.08 11.47 12.25
C ILE A 837 7.25 11.01 13.45
N ARG A 838 6.45 9.95 13.31
CA ARG A 838 5.52 9.50 14.36
C ARG A 838 5.79 8.09 14.87
N ASP A 839 5.49 7.85 16.13
CA ASP A 839 5.37 6.51 16.72
C ASP A 839 6.64 5.65 16.56
N VAL A 840 7.78 6.20 17.00
CA VAL A 840 9.04 5.44 17.11
C VAL A 840 9.11 4.79 18.49
N LYS A 841 9.31 3.47 18.57
CA LYS A 841 9.33 2.70 19.82
C LYS A 841 10.58 1.86 19.94
N LEU A 842 11.24 1.94 21.08
CA LEU A 842 12.34 1.07 21.48
C LEU A 842 11.86 0.25 22.69
N ILE A 843 11.92 -1.07 22.61
CA ILE A 843 11.32 -1.99 23.58
C ILE A 843 12.37 -3.05 23.98
N ASN A 844 12.67 -3.20 25.28
CA ASN A 844 13.59 -4.22 25.78
C ASN A 844 15.00 -4.15 25.13
N CYS A 845 15.50 -2.95 24.84
CA CYS A 845 16.79 -2.77 24.16
C CYS A 845 17.93 -2.43 25.14
N THR A 846 19.14 -2.91 24.86
CA THR A 846 20.35 -2.56 25.63
C THR A 846 21.46 -2.06 24.71
N PHE A 847 21.86 -0.80 24.87
CA PHE A 847 22.91 -0.18 24.06
C PHE A 847 24.09 0.17 24.95
N SER A 848 25.20 -0.52 24.79
CA SER A 848 26.44 -0.28 25.54
C SER A 848 27.49 0.43 24.70
N GLY A 849 28.46 1.05 25.37
CA GLY A 849 29.60 1.70 24.72
C GLY A 849 29.20 2.87 23.82
N VAL A 850 28.14 3.60 24.19
CA VAL A 850 27.61 4.73 23.43
C VAL A 850 28.45 5.98 23.66
N GLU A 851 28.94 6.61 22.58
CA GLU A 851 29.95 7.67 22.68
C GLU A 851 29.37 9.09 22.78
N GLY A 852 28.16 9.32 22.28
CA GLY A 852 27.54 10.65 22.25
C GLY A 852 26.02 10.65 22.38
N ASP A 853 25.44 11.85 22.37
CA ASP A 853 24.00 12.04 22.49
C ASP A 853 23.22 11.71 21.21
N ASP A 854 21.95 11.35 21.41
CA ASP A 854 20.96 11.17 20.35
C ASP A 854 20.65 12.50 19.65
N ARG A 855 20.38 12.45 18.34
CA ARG A 855 19.89 13.59 17.55
C ARG A 855 18.42 13.38 17.21
N ILE A 856 17.54 14.24 17.70
CA ILE A 856 16.09 14.10 17.55
C ILE A 856 15.51 15.46 17.13
N GLN A 857 14.85 15.50 15.97
CA GLN A 857 14.22 16.71 15.45
C GLN A 857 12.86 16.37 14.82
N HIS A 858 11.79 17.07 15.24
CA HIS A 858 10.42 16.92 14.72
C HIS A 858 9.89 15.47 14.78
N VAL A 859 9.84 14.92 15.99
CA VAL A 859 9.36 13.56 16.27
C VAL A 859 8.22 13.62 17.29
N GLU A 860 7.13 12.92 17.02
CA GLU A 860 5.96 12.76 17.89
C GLU A 860 5.83 11.30 18.33
N GLY A 861 5.51 11.06 19.59
CA GLY A 861 5.26 9.69 20.08
C GLY A 861 6.50 8.79 20.19
N LEU A 862 7.71 9.35 20.38
CA LEU A 862 8.91 8.56 20.68
C LEU A 862 8.80 7.91 22.08
N GLN A 863 8.91 6.58 22.14
CA GLN A 863 8.82 5.81 23.38
C GLN A 863 10.06 4.93 23.59
N ARG A 864 10.53 4.87 24.84
CA ARG A 864 11.56 3.94 25.30
C ARG A 864 10.98 3.12 26.45
N LEU A 865 10.76 1.83 26.23
CA LEU A 865 10.15 0.90 27.17
C LEU A 865 11.19 -0.15 27.56
N ASN A 866 11.64 -0.14 28.82
CA ASN A 866 12.71 -1.01 29.29
C ASN A 866 13.99 -0.91 28.41
N VAL A 867 14.50 0.31 28.24
CA VAL A 867 15.70 0.58 27.43
C VAL A 867 16.86 0.99 28.33
N LYS A 868 18.00 0.31 28.20
CA LYS A 868 19.25 0.66 28.88
C LYS A 868 20.24 1.27 27.87
N ILE A 869 20.81 2.43 28.20
CA ILE A 869 21.86 3.08 27.41
C ILE A 869 23.05 3.33 28.33
N ASP A 870 24.12 2.56 28.17
CA ASP A 870 25.37 2.70 28.90
C ASP A 870 26.36 3.53 28.05
N ARG A 871 26.64 4.75 28.51
CA ARG A 871 27.55 5.69 27.84
C ARG A 871 29.00 5.47 28.31
N LYS A 872 29.96 5.76 27.42
CA LYS A 872 31.39 5.75 27.75
C LYS A 872 31.79 6.92 28.64
#